data_AF-A0AAX0M2B0-F1
#
_entry.id   AF-A0AAX0M2B0-F1
#
_cell.length_a   1.000
_cell.length_b   1.000
_cell.length_c   1.000
_cell.angle_alpha   90.00
_cell.angle_beta   90.00
_cell.angle_gamma   90.00
#
_symmetry.space_group_name_H-M   'P 1'
#
loop_
_entity.id
_entity.type
_entity.pdbx_description
1 polymer ?
#
loop_
_entity_poly.entity_id
_entity_poly.type
_entity_poly.pdbx_seq_one_letter_code
_entity_poly.pdbx_strand_id
1 'polypeptide(L)'
;MDTKKIFKHIPWVILGIIGAFCLSVVALRRGEHISALWIVVASVSVYLVAYRYYSLYIAQKVMKLDPTRATPAVINNDGLNYVPTNRNVLFGHHFAAIAGAGPLVGPVLAAQMGYLPGTLWLLAGVVLAGAVQDFMVLFISSRRNGASLGEMIKEEMGPIPGTIALFGCFLIMIIILAVLALIVVKALAESPWGVFTVCSTVPIALFMGIYMRFLRPGRVGEVSVIGIVLLVASIYFGGVIAHDPYWGPALTFKDTTITFTLIGYAFISALLPVWLILAPRDYLATFLKIGVIVGLAVGIVILNPELKMPAMTQYVDGTGPLWKGALFPFLFITIACGAVSGFHALIASGTTPKLLACETDARFIGYGAMLMESFVAIMALVAASIIEPGLYFAMNTPPAGLGITMPNLHEMSGENAPLIMAQLKDVTAHAAATVSSWGFVISPEQILQTAKDIGEPSVLNRAGGAPTLAVGIAHVFHKVLPMADMGFWYHFGILFEALFILTALDAGTRSGRFMLQDLLGNFVPFLKKTDSLVAGVVGTAGCVGLWGYLLYQGVVDPLGGVKSLWPLFGISNQMLAAVALVLGTVVLVKMQRTKYIWVTVVPAVWLLICTTWALGLKLFSTNPQMEGFFFMANQYKEKIANGGELTAQQIANMNHIVVNNYTNAGLSILFLVVVYSIIFYGFRTWQKARAIDGRSDKETPYVPVPEGGVKTSSHH
;
A
#
# COMPACT_ATOMS: atom_id res chain seq x y z
N MET A 1 9.83 2.45 -46.29
CA MET A 1 9.67 2.68 -44.84
C MET A 1 9.81 4.17 -44.59
N ASP A 2 8.78 4.82 -44.06
CA ASP A 2 8.70 6.28 -43.96
C ASP A 2 9.71 6.81 -42.91
N THR A 3 10.81 7.41 -43.34
CA THR A 3 11.93 7.87 -42.50
C THR A 3 11.46 8.79 -41.38
N LYS A 4 10.44 9.62 -41.62
CA LYS A 4 9.82 10.50 -40.61
C LYS A 4 9.19 9.73 -39.44
N LYS A 5 8.75 8.49 -39.63
CA LYS A 5 8.23 7.65 -38.54
C LYS A 5 9.35 7.10 -37.65
N ILE A 6 10.52 6.79 -38.21
CA ILE A 6 11.68 6.28 -37.46
C ILE A 6 12.28 7.38 -36.57
N PHE A 7 12.41 8.60 -37.08
CA PHE A 7 12.94 9.74 -36.31
C PHE A 7 12.13 10.04 -35.03
N LYS A 8 10.82 9.78 -35.01
CA LYS A 8 9.97 9.94 -33.81
C LYS A 8 10.29 8.98 -32.67
N HIS A 9 11.01 7.89 -32.95
CA HIS A 9 11.39 6.88 -31.95
C HIS A 9 12.79 7.11 -31.38
N ILE A 10 13.64 7.94 -32.01
CA ILE A 10 15.02 8.19 -31.55
C ILE A 10 15.10 8.68 -30.10
N PRO A 11 14.29 9.67 -29.64
CA PRO A 11 14.36 10.11 -28.24
C PRO A 11 14.07 8.99 -27.25
N TRP A 12 13.17 8.07 -27.60
CA TRP A 12 12.82 6.93 -26.76
C TRP A 12 13.90 5.85 -26.75
N VAL A 13 14.62 5.66 -27.85
CA VAL A 13 15.79 4.77 -27.91
C VAL A 13 16.91 5.33 -27.05
N ILE A 14 17.19 6.64 -27.14
CA ILE A 14 18.18 7.32 -26.29
C ILE A 14 17.80 7.15 -24.82
N LEU A 15 16.53 7.43 -24.46
CA LEU A 15 16.05 7.25 -23.09
C LEU A 15 16.19 5.80 -22.61
N GLY A 16 15.90 4.83 -23.48
CA GLY A 16 16.10 3.41 -23.19
C GLY A 16 17.57 3.05 -22.94
N ILE A 17 18.50 3.61 -23.72
CA ILE A 17 19.94 3.42 -23.55
C ILE A 17 20.41 4.04 -22.23
N ILE A 18 19.96 5.27 -21.90
CA ILE A 18 20.27 5.93 -20.64
C ILE A 18 19.80 5.06 -19.48
N GLY A 19 18.54 4.60 -19.52
CA GLY A 19 17.98 3.73 -18.49
C GLY A 19 18.76 2.42 -18.33
N ALA A 20 19.09 1.77 -19.44
CA ALA A 20 19.89 0.55 -19.44
C ALA A 20 21.29 0.77 -18.86
N PHE A 21 21.96 1.86 -19.25
CA PHE A 21 23.27 2.22 -18.72
C PHE A 21 23.23 2.48 -17.21
N CYS A 22 22.27 3.29 -16.75
CA CYS A 22 22.10 3.56 -15.32
C CYS A 22 21.84 2.27 -14.53
N LEU A 23 20.97 1.39 -15.05
CA LEU A 23 20.69 0.10 -14.41
C LEU A 23 21.93 -0.81 -14.41
N SER A 24 22.74 -0.82 -15.47
CA SER A 24 24.01 -1.56 -15.51
C SER A 24 25.00 -1.04 -14.47
N VAL A 25 25.08 0.27 -14.25
CA VAL A 25 25.93 0.85 -13.20
C VAL A 25 25.49 0.35 -11.82
N VAL A 26 24.20 0.42 -11.52
CA VAL A 26 23.61 -0.06 -10.25
C VAL A 26 23.80 -1.57 -10.08
N ALA A 27 23.65 -2.34 -11.16
CA ALA A 27 23.68 -3.79 -11.11
C ALA A 27 25.09 -4.38 -11.08
N LEU A 28 26.10 -3.72 -11.68
CA LEU A 28 27.43 -4.31 -11.89
C LEU A 28 28.51 -3.76 -10.97
N ARG A 29 28.41 -2.50 -10.50
CA ARG A 29 29.42 -1.94 -9.60
C ARG A 29 29.33 -2.60 -8.22
N ARG A 30 30.47 -2.97 -7.66
CA ARG A 30 30.62 -3.63 -6.35
C ARG A 30 31.75 -2.96 -5.59
N GLY A 31 31.53 -2.62 -4.32
CA GLY A 31 32.53 -2.00 -3.46
C GLY A 31 32.76 -0.50 -3.69
N GLU A 32 32.10 0.11 -4.67
CA GLU A 32 32.13 1.57 -4.90
C GLU A 32 30.87 2.25 -4.35
N HIS A 33 31.03 3.50 -3.92
CA HIS A 33 29.95 4.40 -3.55
C HIS A 33 29.04 4.66 -4.76
N ILE A 34 27.80 4.16 -4.71
CA ILE A 34 26.81 4.32 -5.80
C ILE A 34 25.82 5.40 -5.41
N SER A 35 25.67 6.41 -6.27
CA SER A 35 24.67 7.45 -6.07
C SER A 35 23.24 6.92 -6.26
N ALA A 36 22.33 7.40 -5.42
CA ALA A 36 20.89 7.22 -5.57
C ALA A 36 20.34 7.74 -6.91
N LEU A 37 21.01 8.72 -7.54
CA LEU A 37 20.64 9.27 -8.84
C LEU A 37 20.50 8.19 -9.91
N TRP A 38 21.38 7.18 -9.89
CA TRP A 38 21.36 6.10 -10.88
C TRP A 38 20.05 5.32 -10.84
N ILE A 39 19.53 5.03 -9.64
CA ILE A 39 18.24 4.35 -9.47
C ILE A 39 17.11 5.25 -9.98
N VAL A 40 17.10 6.53 -9.63
CA VAL A 40 16.04 7.47 -10.05
C VAL A 40 15.97 7.58 -11.58
N VAL A 41 17.11 7.79 -12.24
CA VAL A 41 17.17 7.94 -13.71
C VAL A 41 16.80 6.64 -14.42
N ALA A 42 17.28 5.49 -13.92
CA ALA A 42 16.91 4.19 -14.46
C ALA A 42 15.39 3.97 -14.39
N SER A 43 14.78 4.24 -13.24
CA SER A 43 13.35 4.04 -13.01
C SER A 43 12.50 4.92 -13.91
N VAL A 44 12.77 6.24 -13.96
CA VAL A 44 12.04 7.18 -14.83
C VAL A 44 12.13 6.76 -16.30
N SER A 45 13.33 6.34 -16.75
CA SER A 45 13.55 5.89 -18.12
C SER A 45 12.72 4.65 -18.46
N VAL A 46 12.74 3.63 -17.59
CA VAL A 46 11.97 2.39 -17.75
C VAL A 46 10.47 2.68 -17.79
N TYR A 47 9.96 3.50 -16.86
CA TYR A 47 8.54 3.82 -16.78
C TYR A 47 8.04 4.59 -18.00
N LEU A 48 8.80 5.59 -18.47
CA LEU A 48 8.43 6.37 -19.66
C LEU A 48 8.40 5.49 -20.91
N VAL A 49 9.39 4.60 -21.10
CA VAL A 49 9.44 3.66 -22.22
C VAL A 49 8.30 2.64 -22.14
N ALA A 50 8.04 2.06 -20.96
CA ALA A 50 6.94 1.13 -20.73
C ALA A 50 5.57 1.77 -21.00
N TYR A 51 5.35 2.98 -20.46
CA TYR A 51 4.14 3.75 -20.71
C TYR A 51 3.99 4.05 -22.20
N ARG A 52 5.08 4.38 -22.91
CA ARG A 52 5.01 4.70 -24.33
C ARG A 52 4.67 3.48 -25.18
N TYR A 53 5.33 2.34 -24.98
CA TYR A 53 5.21 1.20 -25.90
C TYR A 53 4.31 0.10 -25.39
N TYR A 54 4.55 -0.41 -24.19
CA TYR A 54 3.84 -1.59 -23.70
C TYR A 54 2.39 -1.26 -23.36
N SER A 55 2.12 -0.14 -22.68
CA SER A 55 0.73 0.23 -22.38
C SER A 55 -0.07 0.57 -23.65
N LEU A 56 0.57 1.13 -24.70
CA LEU A 56 -0.08 1.33 -26.01
C LEU A 56 -0.38 0.02 -26.71
N TYR A 57 0.55 -0.93 -26.68
CA TYR A 57 0.33 -2.27 -27.22
C TYR A 57 -0.88 -2.94 -26.55
N ILE A 58 -0.98 -2.87 -25.22
CA ILE A 58 -2.12 -3.42 -24.49
C ILE A 58 -3.42 -2.69 -24.90
N ALA A 59 -3.40 -1.35 -24.91
CA ALA A 59 -4.58 -0.55 -25.26
C ALA A 59 -5.09 -0.80 -26.68
N GLN A 60 -4.19 -0.82 -27.68
CA GLN A 60 -4.58 -0.85 -29.09
C GLN A 60 -4.65 -2.26 -29.69
N LYS A 61 -3.80 -3.19 -29.24
CA LYS A 61 -3.75 -4.55 -29.81
C LYS A 61 -4.47 -5.56 -28.93
N VAL A 62 -4.23 -5.54 -27.62
CA VAL A 62 -4.79 -6.52 -26.69
C VAL A 62 -6.26 -6.21 -26.40
N MET A 63 -6.58 -5.03 -25.85
CA MET A 63 -7.94 -4.69 -25.43
C MET A 63 -8.78 -4.02 -26.53
N LYS A 64 -8.15 -3.30 -27.46
CA LYS A 64 -8.82 -2.41 -28.44
C LYS A 64 -9.79 -1.45 -27.74
N LEU A 65 -9.24 -0.49 -27.02
CA LEU A 65 -10.00 0.64 -26.46
C LEU A 65 -10.79 1.34 -27.57
N ASP A 66 -12.03 1.69 -27.26
CA ASP A 66 -12.99 2.29 -28.16
C ASP A 66 -13.45 3.66 -27.64
N PRO A 67 -12.99 4.78 -28.24
CA PRO A 67 -13.40 6.11 -27.80
C PRO A 67 -14.87 6.43 -28.09
N THR A 68 -15.57 5.64 -28.93
CA THR A 68 -16.96 5.92 -29.30
C THR A 68 -17.97 5.21 -28.41
N ARG A 69 -17.53 4.32 -27.52
CA ARG A 69 -18.38 3.63 -26.53
C ARG A 69 -18.56 4.48 -25.27
N ALA A 70 -19.81 4.72 -24.88
CA ALA A 70 -20.16 5.33 -23.61
C ALA A 70 -19.80 4.38 -22.45
N THR A 71 -19.19 4.93 -21.41
CA THR A 71 -18.80 4.20 -20.19
C THR A 71 -19.96 4.14 -19.19
N PRO A 72 -19.87 3.32 -18.13
CA PRO A 72 -20.91 3.24 -17.10
C PRO A 72 -21.16 4.58 -16.40
N ALA A 73 -20.11 5.39 -16.23
CA ALA A 73 -20.21 6.73 -15.68
C ALA A 73 -21.17 7.62 -16.49
N VAL A 74 -21.14 7.48 -17.82
CA VAL A 74 -21.97 8.28 -18.73
C VAL A 74 -23.39 7.73 -18.81
N ILE A 75 -23.54 6.40 -18.85
CA ILE A 75 -24.84 5.73 -19.02
C ILE A 75 -25.70 5.86 -17.75
N ASN A 76 -25.10 5.67 -16.57
CA ASN A 76 -25.82 5.62 -15.29
C ASN A 76 -25.63 6.87 -14.42
N ASN A 77 -25.33 8.03 -15.02
CA ASN A 77 -24.95 9.24 -14.28
C ASN A 77 -26.01 9.63 -13.24
N ASP A 78 -25.76 9.29 -11.97
CA ASP A 78 -26.68 9.48 -10.85
C ASP A 78 -26.25 10.65 -9.93
N GLY A 79 -25.10 11.26 -10.22
CA GLY A 79 -24.54 12.33 -9.39
C GLY A 79 -24.02 11.87 -8.02
N LEU A 80 -24.02 10.56 -7.74
CA LEU A 80 -23.66 9.96 -6.46
C LEU A 80 -22.55 8.90 -6.62
N ASN A 81 -22.86 7.79 -7.29
CA ASN A 81 -21.93 6.67 -7.50
C ASN A 81 -21.32 6.69 -8.90
N TYR A 82 -22.08 7.16 -9.90
CA TYR A 82 -21.70 7.26 -11.29
C TYR A 82 -21.64 8.72 -11.69
N VAL A 83 -20.43 9.22 -11.95
CA VAL A 83 -20.21 10.63 -12.29
C VAL A 83 -19.07 10.73 -13.29
N PRO A 84 -19.32 11.09 -14.56
CA PRO A 84 -18.26 11.29 -15.55
C PRO A 84 -17.28 12.35 -15.06
N THR A 85 -16.06 11.93 -14.74
CA THR A 85 -15.06 12.79 -14.10
C THR A 85 -13.94 13.13 -15.08
N ASN A 86 -13.38 14.34 -14.95
CA ASN A 86 -12.22 14.73 -15.74
C ASN A 86 -11.06 13.75 -15.53
N ARG A 87 -10.39 13.34 -16.62
CA ARG A 87 -9.31 12.32 -16.56
C ARG A 87 -8.19 12.63 -15.57
N ASN A 88 -7.84 13.91 -15.36
CA ASN A 88 -6.76 14.29 -14.45
C ASN A 88 -7.21 14.21 -12.99
N VAL A 89 -8.47 14.57 -12.73
CA VAL A 89 -9.10 14.45 -11.41
C VAL A 89 -9.28 12.98 -11.05
N LEU A 90 -9.78 12.18 -12.00
CA LEU A 90 -9.92 10.73 -11.81
C LEU A 90 -8.58 10.03 -11.67
N PHE A 91 -7.53 10.47 -12.39
CA PHE A 91 -6.17 10.00 -12.15
C PHE A 91 -5.75 10.26 -10.71
N GLY A 92 -5.99 11.47 -10.19
CA GLY A 92 -5.71 11.82 -8.79
C GLY A 92 -6.46 10.93 -7.80
N HIS A 93 -7.76 10.74 -7.98
CA HIS A 93 -8.57 9.86 -7.12
C HIS A 93 -8.11 8.40 -7.17
N HIS A 94 -7.90 7.87 -8.37
CA HIS A 94 -7.43 6.50 -8.55
C HIS A 94 -6.05 6.32 -7.92
N PHE A 95 -5.10 7.19 -8.25
CA PHE A 95 -3.77 7.21 -7.65
C PHE A 95 -3.82 7.32 -6.12
N ALA A 96 -4.63 8.22 -5.57
CA ALA A 96 -4.74 8.42 -4.14
C ALA A 96 -5.31 7.18 -3.44
N ALA A 97 -6.29 6.51 -4.05
CA ALA A 97 -6.90 5.30 -3.53
C ALA A 97 -5.95 4.10 -3.59
N ILE A 98 -5.18 3.94 -4.68
CA ILE A 98 -4.29 2.80 -4.86
C ILE A 98 -2.95 2.95 -4.13
N ALA A 99 -2.39 4.17 -4.07
CA ALA A 99 -1.16 4.49 -3.37
C ALA A 99 -1.42 4.67 -1.87
N GLY A 100 -1.49 3.54 -1.15
CA GLY A 100 -1.59 3.45 0.31
C GLY A 100 -0.23 3.29 1.00
N ALA A 101 -0.18 2.55 2.12
CA ALA A 101 1.08 2.27 2.84
C ALA A 101 1.98 1.27 2.13
N GLY A 102 1.40 0.32 1.41
CA GLY A 102 2.13 -0.78 0.75
C GLY A 102 3.33 -0.34 -0.10
N PRO A 103 3.19 0.64 -1.03
CA PRO A 103 4.33 1.10 -1.83
C PRO A 103 5.37 1.88 -1.01
N LEU A 104 5.06 2.34 0.19
CA LEU A 104 6.01 3.04 1.05
C LEU A 104 6.75 2.05 1.94
N VAL A 105 5.99 1.26 2.70
CA VAL A 105 6.52 0.36 3.73
C VAL A 105 7.18 -0.88 3.14
N GLY A 106 6.61 -1.49 2.09
CA GLY A 106 7.14 -2.72 1.50
C GLY A 106 8.59 -2.58 1.03
N PRO A 107 8.91 -1.57 0.20
CA PRO A 107 10.29 -1.32 -0.24
C PRO A 107 11.23 -0.96 0.91
N VAL A 108 10.77 -0.19 1.90
CA VAL A 108 11.57 0.14 3.08
C VAL A 108 11.91 -1.15 3.84
N LEU A 109 10.93 -2.00 4.17
CA LEU A 109 11.17 -3.27 4.86
C LEU A 109 12.03 -4.24 4.04
N ALA A 110 11.94 -4.19 2.71
CA ALA A 110 12.76 -4.99 1.81
C ALA A 110 14.21 -4.52 1.72
N ALA A 111 14.51 -3.27 2.09
CA ALA A 111 15.88 -2.74 2.12
C ALA A 111 16.79 -3.55 3.06
N GLN A 112 16.24 -4.36 3.99
CA GLN A 112 17.04 -5.30 4.78
C GLN A 112 17.83 -6.28 3.91
N MET A 113 17.39 -6.55 2.68
CA MET A 113 18.06 -7.44 1.71
C MET A 113 19.01 -6.67 0.77
N GLY A 114 19.16 -5.36 0.95
CA GLY A 114 19.87 -4.47 0.04
C GLY A 114 18.95 -3.77 -0.96
N TYR A 115 19.45 -2.74 -1.64
CA TYR A 115 18.63 -1.95 -2.57
C TYR A 115 18.39 -2.63 -3.94
N LEU A 116 19.28 -3.53 -4.37
CA LEU A 116 19.27 -4.02 -5.76
C LEU A 116 18.08 -4.94 -6.06
N PRO A 117 17.77 -5.96 -5.25
CA PRO A 117 16.64 -6.86 -5.53
C PRO A 117 15.31 -6.12 -5.57
N GLY A 118 15.10 -5.23 -4.59
CA GLY A 118 13.89 -4.42 -4.53
C GLY A 118 13.73 -3.52 -5.74
N THR A 119 14.81 -2.85 -6.17
CA THR A 119 14.82 -2.03 -7.38
C THR A 119 14.42 -2.84 -8.61
N LEU A 120 15.03 -4.01 -8.83
CA LEU A 120 14.74 -4.84 -10.00
C LEU A 120 13.28 -5.32 -10.02
N TRP A 121 12.75 -5.73 -8.86
CA TRP A 121 11.37 -6.18 -8.77
C TRP A 121 10.37 -5.04 -8.94
N LEU A 122 10.62 -3.86 -8.37
CA LEU A 122 9.77 -2.68 -8.58
C LEU A 122 9.66 -2.33 -10.05
N LEU A 123 10.77 -2.37 -10.80
CA LEU A 123 10.78 -2.08 -12.23
C LEU A 123 10.10 -3.15 -13.08
N ALA A 124 10.48 -4.43 -12.89
CA ALA A 124 9.95 -5.52 -13.71
C ALA A 124 8.49 -5.85 -13.34
N GLY A 125 8.20 -5.92 -12.04
CA GLY A 125 6.89 -6.25 -11.50
C GLY A 125 5.83 -5.24 -11.90
N VAL A 126 6.10 -3.93 -11.79
CA VAL A 126 5.12 -2.92 -12.20
C VAL A 126 4.82 -2.97 -13.69
N VAL A 127 5.86 -3.05 -14.53
CA VAL A 127 5.71 -2.94 -15.98
C VAL A 127 4.97 -4.14 -16.54
N LEU A 128 5.32 -5.35 -16.08
CA LEU A 128 4.85 -6.61 -16.66
C LEU A 128 3.61 -7.19 -15.96
N ALA A 129 3.38 -6.85 -14.69
CA ALA A 129 2.30 -7.43 -13.89
C ALA A 129 1.36 -6.36 -13.32
N GLY A 130 1.86 -5.45 -12.46
CA GLY A 130 1.00 -4.52 -11.72
C GLY A 130 0.19 -3.59 -12.62
N ALA A 131 0.87 -2.84 -13.49
CA ALA A 131 0.23 -1.88 -14.37
C ALA A 131 -0.66 -2.56 -15.43
N VAL A 132 -0.31 -3.81 -15.79
CA VAL A 132 -1.12 -4.65 -16.68
C VAL A 132 -2.42 -5.05 -16.00
N GLN A 133 -2.34 -5.60 -14.78
CA GLN A 133 -3.49 -6.02 -14.00
C GLN A 133 -4.45 -4.84 -13.79
N ASP A 134 -3.95 -3.73 -13.26
CA ASP A 134 -4.76 -2.58 -12.89
C ASP A 134 -5.51 -2.00 -14.10
N PHE A 135 -4.79 -1.76 -15.20
CA PHE A 135 -5.38 -1.30 -16.45
C PHE A 135 -6.40 -2.28 -17.03
N MET A 136 -6.08 -3.57 -17.08
CA MET A 136 -6.98 -4.56 -17.67
C MET A 136 -8.24 -4.76 -16.85
N VAL A 137 -8.15 -4.79 -15.52
CA VAL A 137 -9.31 -4.89 -14.63
C VAL A 137 -10.22 -3.67 -14.79
N LEU A 138 -9.64 -2.46 -14.87
CA LEU A 138 -10.40 -1.23 -15.11
C LEU A 138 -11.20 -1.29 -16.41
N PHE A 139 -10.57 -1.73 -17.50
CA PHE A 139 -11.25 -1.92 -18.78
C PHE A 139 -12.33 -3.00 -18.73
N ILE A 140 -12.03 -4.15 -18.12
CA ILE A 140 -12.95 -5.28 -18.06
C ILE A 140 -14.21 -4.88 -17.28
N SER A 141 -14.04 -4.14 -16.18
CA SER A 141 -15.15 -3.62 -15.38
C SER A 141 -15.90 -2.50 -16.10
N SER A 142 -15.22 -1.58 -16.80
CA SER A 142 -15.91 -0.52 -17.57
C SER A 142 -16.84 -1.08 -18.64
N ARG A 143 -16.55 -2.27 -19.18
CA ARG A 143 -17.46 -2.94 -20.12
C ARG A 143 -18.49 -3.86 -19.47
N ARG A 144 -18.45 -4.03 -18.14
CA ARG A 144 -19.41 -4.79 -17.33
C ARG A 144 -20.12 -3.88 -16.33
N ASN A 145 -20.51 -2.69 -16.80
CA ASN A 145 -21.27 -1.72 -16.02
C ASN A 145 -20.62 -1.28 -14.68
N GLY A 146 -19.29 -1.33 -14.56
CA GLY A 146 -18.61 -1.02 -13.29
C GLY A 146 -18.78 -2.12 -12.22
N ALA A 147 -18.95 -3.38 -12.63
CA ALA A 147 -19.05 -4.52 -11.74
C ALA A 147 -17.76 -4.77 -10.95
N SER A 148 -17.93 -5.19 -9.69
CA SER A 148 -16.84 -5.57 -8.80
C SER A 148 -16.12 -6.84 -9.27
N LEU A 149 -14.88 -7.06 -8.83
CA LEU A 149 -14.08 -8.22 -9.21
C LEU A 149 -14.82 -9.56 -9.02
N GLY A 150 -15.49 -9.73 -7.88
CA GLY A 150 -16.25 -10.95 -7.57
C GLY A 150 -17.47 -11.15 -8.47
N GLU A 151 -18.21 -10.08 -8.76
CA GLU A 151 -19.36 -10.16 -9.67
C GLU A 151 -18.92 -10.41 -11.12
N MET A 152 -17.79 -9.83 -11.56
CA MET A 152 -17.24 -10.15 -12.89
C MET A 152 -16.82 -11.63 -13.01
N ILE A 153 -16.23 -12.21 -11.95
CA ILE A 153 -15.92 -13.64 -11.92
C ILE A 153 -17.21 -14.46 -11.99
N LYS A 154 -18.27 -14.04 -11.29
CA LYS A 154 -19.57 -14.69 -11.33
C LYS A 154 -20.21 -14.65 -12.72
N GLU A 155 -20.15 -13.49 -13.37
CA GLU A 155 -20.65 -13.29 -14.73
C GLU A 155 -19.88 -14.16 -15.74
N GLU A 156 -18.55 -14.17 -15.65
CA GLU A 156 -17.70 -14.81 -16.66
C GLU A 156 -17.49 -16.30 -16.46
N MET A 157 -17.43 -16.77 -15.20
CA MET A 157 -17.08 -18.14 -14.82
C MET A 157 -18.23 -18.90 -14.14
N GLY A 158 -19.31 -18.22 -13.72
CA GLY A 158 -20.51 -18.83 -13.15
C GLY A 158 -20.71 -18.58 -11.64
N PRO A 159 -21.85 -19.00 -11.08
CA PRO A 159 -22.27 -18.65 -9.72
C PRO A 159 -21.32 -19.16 -8.63
N ILE A 160 -20.84 -20.40 -8.75
CA ILE A 160 -19.96 -21.03 -7.74
C ILE A 160 -18.62 -20.29 -7.61
N PRO A 161 -17.80 -20.12 -8.67
CA PRO A 161 -16.57 -19.35 -8.57
C PRO A 161 -16.83 -17.88 -8.20
N GLY A 162 -17.98 -17.30 -8.59
CA GLY A 162 -18.40 -15.97 -8.17
C GLY A 162 -18.54 -15.82 -6.65
N THR A 163 -19.26 -16.73 -6.00
CA THR A 163 -19.43 -16.72 -4.53
C THR A 163 -18.11 -16.94 -3.80
N ILE A 164 -17.27 -17.87 -4.28
CA ILE A 164 -15.93 -18.13 -3.73
C ILE A 164 -15.08 -16.86 -3.84
N ALA A 165 -15.10 -16.19 -5.00
CA ALA A 165 -14.36 -14.96 -5.22
C ALA A 165 -14.86 -13.81 -4.33
N LEU A 166 -16.17 -13.59 -4.23
CA LEU A 166 -16.74 -12.53 -3.37
C LEU A 166 -16.33 -12.71 -1.91
N PHE A 167 -16.49 -13.92 -1.38
CA PHE A 167 -16.09 -14.24 0.00
C PHE A 167 -14.58 -14.10 0.20
N GLY A 168 -13.78 -14.67 -0.69
CA GLY A 168 -12.32 -14.61 -0.61
C GLY A 168 -11.77 -13.20 -0.73
N CYS A 169 -12.24 -12.42 -1.70
CA CYS A 169 -11.84 -11.02 -1.87
C CYS A 169 -12.20 -10.20 -0.64
N PHE A 170 -13.37 -10.42 -0.04
CA PHE A 170 -13.79 -9.71 1.17
C PHE A 170 -12.85 -10.02 2.35
N LEU A 171 -12.52 -11.29 2.59
CA LEU A 171 -11.57 -11.66 3.66
C LEU A 171 -10.18 -11.06 3.45
N ILE A 172 -9.67 -11.08 2.21
CA ILE A 172 -8.39 -10.46 1.86
C ILE A 172 -8.44 -8.96 2.12
N MET A 173 -9.54 -8.29 1.78
CA MET A 173 -9.74 -6.86 2.06
C MET A 173 -9.64 -6.56 3.56
N ILE A 174 -10.28 -7.36 4.42
CA ILE A 174 -10.22 -7.17 5.88
C ILE A 174 -8.78 -7.20 6.39
N ILE A 175 -7.96 -8.14 5.92
CA ILE A 175 -6.54 -8.22 6.31
C ILE A 175 -5.76 -7.01 5.83
N ILE A 176 -5.97 -6.60 4.57
CA ILE A 176 -5.30 -5.43 3.99
C ILE A 176 -5.58 -4.18 4.82
N LEU A 177 -6.84 -3.92 5.18
CA LEU A 177 -7.20 -2.75 5.99
C LEU A 177 -6.60 -2.79 7.39
N ALA A 178 -6.59 -3.96 8.03
CA ALA A 178 -6.00 -4.13 9.35
C ALA A 178 -4.49 -3.82 9.34
N VAL A 179 -3.75 -4.32 8.35
CA VAL A 179 -2.30 -4.10 8.25
C VAL A 179 -1.95 -2.66 7.86
N LEU A 180 -2.73 -2.05 6.96
CA LEU A 180 -2.57 -0.64 6.64
C LEU A 180 -2.78 0.23 7.90
N ALA A 181 -3.88 -0.02 8.63
CA ALA A 181 -4.19 0.71 9.85
C ALA A 181 -3.13 0.52 10.95
N LEU A 182 -2.51 -0.67 11.04
CA LEU A 182 -1.46 -0.97 12.02
C LEU A 182 -0.25 -0.06 11.86
N ILE A 183 0.14 0.27 10.62
CA ILE A 183 1.27 1.18 10.35
C ILE A 183 0.98 2.57 10.88
N VAL A 184 -0.23 3.10 10.67
CA VAL A 184 -0.63 4.42 11.20
C VAL A 184 -0.61 4.40 12.73
N VAL A 185 -1.13 3.35 13.35
CA VAL A 185 -1.11 3.19 14.80
C VAL A 185 0.31 3.24 15.34
N LYS A 186 1.24 2.48 14.74
CA LYS A 186 2.65 2.46 15.19
C LYS A 186 3.42 3.73 14.88
N ALA A 187 3.07 4.45 13.81
CA ALA A 187 3.68 5.74 13.48
C ALA A 187 3.23 6.87 14.42
N LEU A 188 2.02 6.80 14.97
CA LEU A 188 1.43 7.84 15.82
C LEU A 188 1.51 7.54 17.33
N ALA A 189 1.70 6.27 17.70
CA ALA A 189 1.86 5.87 19.09
C ALA A 189 3.00 6.66 19.73
N GLU A 190 2.74 7.22 20.92
CA GLU A 190 3.74 7.96 21.71
C GLU A 190 4.29 9.23 21.01
N SER A 191 3.64 9.71 19.95
CA SER A 191 4.04 10.89 19.16
C SER A 191 2.94 11.98 19.19
N PRO A 192 2.94 12.90 20.17
CA PRO A 192 1.92 13.95 20.28
C PRO A 192 1.92 14.91 19.08
N TRP A 193 3.10 15.22 18.53
CA TRP A 193 3.23 16.05 17.32
C TRP A 193 2.53 15.39 16.12
N GLY A 194 2.85 14.13 15.85
CA GLY A 194 2.19 13.35 14.78
C GLY A 194 0.68 13.25 14.97
N VAL A 195 0.21 12.94 16.19
CA VAL A 195 -1.23 12.85 16.51
C VAL A 195 -1.95 14.16 16.22
N PHE A 196 -1.46 15.29 16.76
CA PHE A 196 -2.07 16.59 16.54
C PHE A 196 -2.17 16.94 15.05
N THR A 197 -1.08 16.71 14.32
CA THR A 197 -0.97 17.05 12.90
C THR A 197 -1.95 16.22 12.07
N VAL A 198 -2.00 14.91 12.29
CA VAL A 198 -2.91 14.02 11.56
C VAL A 198 -4.37 14.32 11.92
N CYS A 199 -4.70 14.52 13.20
CA CYS A 199 -6.05 14.88 13.63
C CYS A 199 -6.52 16.20 13.03
N SER A 200 -5.63 17.19 12.88
CA SER A 200 -5.94 18.48 12.25
C SER A 200 -6.37 18.36 10.78
N THR A 201 -6.02 17.26 10.11
CA THR A 201 -6.43 17.04 8.70
C THR A 201 -7.93 16.81 8.55
N VAL A 202 -8.62 16.33 9.60
CA VAL A 202 -10.07 16.10 9.58
C VAL A 202 -10.86 17.41 9.49
N PRO A 203 -10.68 18.41 10.41
CA PRO A 203 -11.37 19.69 10.28
C PRO A 203 -10.95 20.45 9.02
N ILE A 204 -9.68 20.34 8.58
CA ILE A 204 -9.24 20.92 7.31
C ILE A 204 -10.05 20.32 6.15
N ALA A 205 -10.16 19.00 6.05
CA ALA A 205 -10.92 18.33 4.99
C ALA A 205 -12.42 18.70 5.03
N LEU A 206 -13.03 18.75 6.21
CA LEU A 206 -14.43 19.17 6.38
C LEU A 206 -14.64 20.62 5.91
N PHE A 207 -13.75 21.53 6.30
CA PHE A 207 -13.78 22.91 5.83
C PHE A 207 -13.65 22.98 4.31
N MET A 208 -12.68 22.27 3.73
CA MET A 208 -12.48 22.24 2.28
C MET A 208 -13.72 21.69 1.55
N GLY A 209 -14.33 20.62 2.05
CA GLY A 209 -15.55 20.03 1.48
C GLY A 209 -16.74 21.00 1.49
N ILE A 210 -16.97 21.67 2.62
CA ILE A 210 -18.00 22.71 2.75
C ILE A 210 -17.68 23.91 1.84
N TYR A 211 -16.40 24.29 1.73
CA TYR A 211 -15.96 25.41 0.91
C TYR A 211 -16.24 25.17 -0.57
N MET A 212 -15.88 23.99 -1.08
CA MET A 212 -16.11 23.59 -2.47
C MET A 212 -17.59 23.41 -2.78
N ARG A 213 -18.41 23.00 -1.80
CA ARG A 213 -19.83 22.75 -2.03
C ARG A 213 -20.72 23.98 -1.90
N PHE A 214 -20.47 24.84 -0.91
CA PHE A 214 -21.42 25.90 -0.53
C PHE A 214 -20.84 27.31 -0.57
N LEU A 215 -19.57 27.53 -0.19
CA LEU A 215 -19.00 28.88 -0.09
C LEU A 215 -18.56 29.43 -1.46
N ARG A 216 -17.73 28.68 -2.19
CA ARG A 216 -17.24 29.06 -3.53
C ARG A 216 -17.13 27.86 -4.47
N PRO A 217 -18.26 27.40 -5.02
CA PRO A 217 -18.27 26.30 -5.99
C PRO A 217 -17.34 26.57 -7.18
N GLY A 218 -16.54 25.57 -7.55
CA GLY A 218 -15.60 25.63 -8.68
C GLY A 218 -14.28 26.37 -8.43
N ARG A 219 -14.06 26.96 -7.24
CA ARG A 219 -12.79 27.63 -6.85
C ARG A 219 -11.82 26.69 -6.15
N VAL A 220 -11.54 25.56 -6.80
CA VAL A 220 -10.74 24.46 -6.25
C VAL A 220 -9.30 24.87 -5.92
N GLY A 221 -8.68 25.70 -6.76
CA GLY A 221 -7.31 26.18 -6.51
C GLY A 221 -7.18 27.05 -5.25
N GLU A 222 -8.19 27.88 -4.95
CA GLU A 222 -8.18 28.74 -3.75
C GLU A 222 -8.19 27.89 -2.48
N VAL A 223 -9.10 26.92 -2.40
CA VAL A 223 -9.22 26.03 -1.25
C VAL A 223 -8.03 25.08 -1.12
N SER A 224 -7.38 24.66 -2.21
CA SER A 224 -6.12 23.91 -2.16
C SER A 224 -5.02 24.70 -1.47
N VAL A 225 -4.84 25.96 -1.85
CA VAL A 225 -3.80 26.81 -1.25
C VAL A 225 -4.08 27.00 0.23
N ILE A 226 -5.34 27.27 0.60
CA ILE A 226 -5.74 27.38 2.01
C ILE A 226 -5.47 26.06 2.75
N GLY A 227 -5.85 24.92 2.18
CA GLY A 227 -5.63 23.60 2.76
C GLY A 227 -4.15 23.29 2.98
N ILE A 228 -3.28 23.60 2.01
CA ILE A 228 -1.82 23.44 2.12
C ILE A 228 -1.26 24.33 3.22
N VAL A 229 -1.68 25.60 3.28
CA VAL A 229 -1.25 26.53 4.34
C VAL A 229 -1.67 26.05 5.71
N LEU A 230 -2.93 25.61 5.88
CA LEU A 230 -3.43 25.07 7.13
C LEU A 230 -2.71 23.80 7.55
N LEU A 231 -2.30 22.98 6.59
CA LEU A 231 -1.57 21.74 6.85
C LEU A 231 -0.11 22.01 7.25
N VAL A 232 0.56 22.96 6.61
CA VAL A 232 1.89 23.42 7.05
C VAL A 232 1.80 24.03 8.45
N ALA A 233 0.76 24.84 8.70
CA ALA A 233 0.49 25.40 10.02
C ALA A 233 0.23 24.31 11.06
N SER A 234 -0.49 23.23 10.73
CA SER A 234 -0.75 22.15 11.68
C SER A 234 0.51 21.40 12.07
N ILE A 235 1.49 21.25 11.16
CA ILE A 235 2.80 20.67 11.51
C ILE A 235 3.54 21.61 12.45
N TYR A 236 3.60 22.90 12.13
CA TYR A 236 4.26 23.89 12.99
C TYR A 236 3.67 23.92 14.40
N PHE A 237 2.34 24.03 14.51
CA PHE A 237 1.65 24.02 15.81
C PHE A 237 1.71 22.64 16.50
N GLY A 238 1.84 21.54 15.75
CA GLY A 238 2.10 20.22 16.31
C GLY A 238 3.39 20.19 17.11
N GLY A 239 4.44 20.86 16.63
CA GLY A 239 5.69 21.00 17.38
C GLY A 239 5.53 21.84 18.64
N VAL A 240 4.79 22.95 18.56
CA VAL A 240 4.49 23.81 19.74
C VAL A 240 3.73 23.02 20.80
N ILE A 241 2.71 22.25 20.40
CA ILE A 241 1.87 21.46 21.29
C ILE A 241 2.63 20.28 21.90
N ALA A 242 3.51 19.64 21.13
CA ALA A 242 4.32 18.53 21.63
C ALA A 242 5.27 18.96 22.76
N HIS A 243 5.76 20.20 22.73
CA HIS A 243 6.61 20.75 23.78
C HIS A 243 5.84 21.37 24.96
N ASP A 244 4.51 21.50 24.84
CA ASP A 244 3.69 22.07 25.90
C ASP A 244 3.59 21.07 27.08
N PRO A 245 3.85 21.50 28.34
CA PRO A 245 3.84 20.61 29.50
C PRO A 245 2.50 19.92 29.79
N TYR A 246 1.39 20.50 29.31
CA TYR A 246 0.05 19.94 29.50
C TYR A 246 -0.43 19.21 28.25
N TRP A 247 -0.38 19.87 27.09
CA TRP A 247 -0.93 19.32 25.85
C TRP A 247 -0.08 18.22 25.23
N GLY A 248 1.24 18.25 25.42
CA GLY A 248 2.15 17.19 24.97
C GLY A 248 1.74 15.84 25.57
N PRO A 249 1.76 15.68 26.90
CA PRO A 249 1.33 14.45 27.55
C PRO A 249 -0.13 14.07 27.26
N ALA A 250 -1.04 15.04 27.15
CA ALA A 250 -2.45 14.79 26.86
C ALA A 250 -2.69 14.17 25.47
N LEU A 251 -1.78 14.38 24.51
CA LEU A 251 -1.84 13.81 23.15
C LEU A 251 -0.88 12.63 22.94
N THR A 252 -0.12 12.23 23.96
CA THR A 252 0.75 11.05 23.92
C THR A 252 -0.08 9.78 24.13
N PHE A 253 -0.75 9.31 23.08
CA PHE A 253 -1.60 8.13 23.18
C PHE A 253 -0.84 6.81 23.01
N LYS A 254 -1.28 5.79 23.75
CA LYS A 254 -0.87 4.39 23.52
C LYS A 254 -1.43 3.88 22.19
N ASP A 255 -0.75 2.91 21.60
CA ASP A 255 -1.15 2.26 20.35
C ASP A 255 -2.58 1.66 20.40
N THR A 256 -2.98 1.09 21.53
CA THR A 256 -4.35 0.58 21.74
C THR A 256 -5.41 1.69 21.74
N THR A 257 -5.11 2.87 22.29
CA THR A 257 -6.01 4.03 22.24
C THR A 257 -6.18 4.52 20.80
N ILE A 258 -5.08 4.68 20.06
CA ILE A 258 -5.10 5.09 18.65
C ILE A 258 -5.88 4.08 17.81
N THR A 259 -5.76 2.79 18.11
CA THR A 259 -6.51 1.71 17.45
C THR A 259 -8.02 1.93 17.54
N PHE A 260 -8.56 2.15 18.74
CA PHE A 260 -10.00 2.38 18.91
C PHE A 260 -10.46 3.70 18.29
N THR A 261 -9.66 4.76 18.38
CA THR A 261 -9.93 6.04 17.72
C THR A 261 -9.99 5.87 16.20
N LEU A 262 -9.07 5.10 15.61
CA LEU A 262 -9.01 4.86 14.17
C LEU A 262 -10.19 4.02 13.68
N ILE A 263 -10.61 3.01 14.45
CA ILE A 263 -11.83 2.23 14.19
C ILE A 263 -13.06 3.14 14.17
N GLY A 264 -13.22 3.98 15.20
CA GLY A 264 -14.32 4.93 15.29
C GLY A 264 -14.32 5.95 14.15
N TYR A 265 -13.14 6.49 13.83
CA TYR A 265 -12.94 7.40 12.71
C TYR A 265 -13.34 6.76 11.37
N ALA A 266 -12.85 5.55 11.08
CA ALA A 266 -13.13 4.86 9.82
C ALA A 266 -14.61 4.51 9.67
N PHE A 267 -15.28 4.14 10.77
CA PHE A 267 -16.73 3.91 10.78
C PHE A 267 -17.50 5.18 10.40
N ILE A 268 -17.18 6.32 11.02
CA ILE A 268 -17.83 7.60 10.73
C ILE A 268 -17.51 8.04 9.30
N SER A 269 -16.23 8.02 8.91
CA SER A 269 -15.77 8.49 7.60
C SER A 269 -16.42 7.72 6.46
N ALA A 270 -16.52 6.38 6.57
CA ALA A 270 -17.12 5.55 5.53
C ALA A 270 -18.64 5.76 5.36
N LEU A 271 -19.33 6.27 6.40
CA LEU A 271 -20.75 6.63 6.35
C LEU A 271 -20.99 8.04 5.81
N LEU A 272 -20.05 8.96 6.02
CA LEU A 272 -20.19 10.34 5.53
C LEU A 272 -20.18 10.41 3.99
N PRO A 273 -20.84 11.42 3.40
CA PRO A 273 -20.80 11.64 1.96
C PRO A 273 -19.37 11.84 1.44
N VAL A 274 -19.09 11.28 0.26
CA VAL A 274 -17.75 11.35 -0.37
C VAL A 274 -17.27 12.80 -0.54
N TRP A 275 -18.15 13.72 -0.94
CA TRP A 275 -17.80 15.13 -1.16
C TRP A 275 -17.40 15.88 0.11
N LEU A 276 -17.81 15.42 1.30
CA LEU A 276 -17.63 16.15 2.55
C LEU A 276 -16.25 15.91 3.17
N ILE A 277 -15.74 14.68 3.11
CA ILE A 277 -14.48 14.30 3.75
C ILE A 277 -13.51 13.62 2.79
N LEU A 278 -13.95 12.60 2.06
CA LEU A 278 -13.05 11.78 1.24
C LEU A 278 -12.46 12.58 0.09
N ALA A 279 -13.30 13.22 -0.73
CA ALA A 279 -12.85 14.01 -1.88
C ALA A 279 -11.92 15.18 -1.51
N PRO A 280 -12.26 16.09 -0.56
CA PRO A 280 -11.37 17.18 -0.17
C PRO A 280 -10.03 16.69 0.41
N ARG A 281 -10.09 15.63 1.22
CA ARG A 281 -8.89 15.03 1.79
C ARG A 281 -8.03 14.38 0.72
N ASP A 282 -8.61 13.58 -0.16
CA ASP A 282 -7.89 12.91 -1.25
C ASP A 282 -7.22 13.92 -2.16
N TYR A 283 -7.86 15.07 -2.35
CA TYR A 283 -7.30 16.15 -3.13
C TYR A 283 -6.08 16.78 -2.45
N LEU A 284 -6.20 17.17 -1.16
CA LEU A 284 -5.08 17.67 -0.36
C LEU A 284 -3.93 16.65 -0.30
N ALA A 285 -4.28 15.38 -0.06
CA ALA A 285 -3.35 14.28 -0.03
C ALA A 285 -2.64 14.17 -1.38
N THR A 286 -3.35 14.14 -2.52
CA THR A 286 -2.77 13.99 -3.87
C THR A 286 -1.69 15.01 -4.18
N PHE A 287 -1.89 16.29 -3.83
CA PHE A 287 -0.85 17.31 -4.02
C PHE A 287 0.38 17.06 -3.16
N LEU A 288 0.19 16.70 -1.89
CA LEU A 288 1.28 16.28 -1.04
C LEU A 288 1.95 15.01 -1.59
N LYS A 289 1.17 14.03 -2.06
CA LYS A 289 1.66 12.76 -2.61
C LYS A 289 2.65 13.01 -3.75
N ILE A 290 2.21 13.74 -4.76
CA ILE A 290 3.00 13.99 -5.96
C ILE A 290 4.09 15.02 -5.67
N GLY A 291 3.76 16.11 -4.96
CA GLY A 291 4.68 17.20 -4.66
C GLY A 291 5.87 16.76 -3.83
N VAL A 292 5.65 15.95 -2.78
CA VAL A 292 6.72 15.45 -1.91
C VAL A 292 7.60 14.46 -2.66
N ILE A 293 7.03 13.54 -3.43
CA ILE A 293 7.81 12.55 -4.17
C ILE A 293 8.63 13.19 -5.29
N VAL A 294 8.06 14.15 -6.02
CA VAL A 294 8.81 14.94 -7.01
C VAL A 294 9.87 15.80 -6.32
N GLY A 295 9.55 16.44 -5.20
CA GLY A 295 10.50 17.21 -4.40
C GLY A 295 11.65 16.35 -3.91
N LEU A 296 11.38 15.13 -3.47
CA LEU A 296 12.38 14.15 -3.03
C LEU A 296 13.27 13.71 -4.19
N ALA A 297 12.68 13.41 -5.35
CA ALA A 297 13.43 13.07 -6.56
C ALA A 297 14.36 14.23 -6.99
N VAL A 298 13.85 15.46 -7.02
CA VAL A 298 14.65 16.66 -7.32
C VAL A 298 15.74 16.87 -6.27
N GLY A 299 15.42 16.70 -4.99
CA GLY A 299 16.40 16.79 -3.90
C GLY A 299 17.51 15.76 -4.04
N ILE A 300 17.20 14.52 -4.44
CA ILE A 300 18.19 13.48 -4.72
C ILE A 300 19.05 13.83 -5.93
N VAL A 301 18.46 14.42 -6.99
CA VAL A 301 19.23 14.88 -8.16
C VAL A 301 20.21 15.99 -7.78
N ILE A 302 19.80 16.92 -6.90
CA ILE A 302 20.64 18.04 -6.45
C ILE A 302 21.73 17.56 -5.48
N LEU A 303 21.36 16.78 -4.47
CA LEU A 303 22.29 16.34 -3.42
C LEU A 303 23.21 15.21 -3.89
N ASN A 304 22.78 14.44 -4.90
CA ASN A 304 23.48 13.24 -5.38
C ASN A 304 23.91 12.29 -4.23
N PRO A 305 23.00 11.93 -3.30
CA PRO A 305 23.37 11.21 -2.09
C PRO A 305 23.81 9.79 -2.42
N GLU A 306 24.76 9.31 -1.65
CA GLU A 306 25.23 7.94 -1.74
C GLU A 306 24.23 6.95 -1.14
N LEU A 307 24.06 5.80 -1.80
CA LEU A 307 23.38 4.63 -1.23
C LEU A 307 24.31 3.95 -0.23
N LYS A 308 24.05 4.19 1.05
CA LYS A 308 24.80 3.60 2.17
C LYS A 308 24.42 2.13 2.39
N MET A 309 23.18 1.75 2.10
CA MET A 309 22.78 0.35 2.09
C MET A 309 23.50 -0.38 0.96
N PRO A 310 24.11 -1.56 1.19
CA PRO A 310 24.77 -2.30 0.11
C PRO A 310 23.74 -2.81 -0.92
N ALA A 311 24.25 -3.18 -2.10
CA ALA A 311 23.42 -3.76 -3.17
C ALA A 311 22.66 -5.00 -2.69
N MET A 312 23.36 -5.84 -1.93
CA MET A 312 22.86 -7.04 -1.27
C MET A 312 23.42 -7.06 0.15
N THR A 313 22.61 -7.43 1.13
CA THR A 313 23.08 -7.71 2.50
C THR A 313 23.22 -9.21 2.72
N GLN A 314 23.73 -9.62 3.88
CA GLN A 314 23.74 -11.03 4.30
C GLN A 314 22.34 -11.64 4.44
N TYR A 315 21.30 -10.81 4.66
CA TYR A 315 19.93 -11.29 4.95
C TYR A 315 19.15 -11.76 3.73
N VAL A 316 19.79 -11.80 2.56
CA VAL A 316 19.23 -12.43 1.36
C VAL A 316 19.02 -13.94 1.57
N ASP A 317 19.73 -14.53 2.54
CA ASP A 317 19.58 -15.92 2.99
C ASP A 317 18.29 -16.18 3.82
N GLY A 318 17.64 -15.11 4.27
CA GLY A 318 16.39 -15.16 5.02
C GLY A 318 16.50 -15.05 6.54
N THR A 319 17.70 -14.80 7.07
CA THR A 319 17.95 -14.65 8.50
C THR A 319 17.62 -13.27 9.06
N GLY A 320 17.12 -12.35 8.21
CA GLY A 320 16.84 -10.95 8.52
C GLY A 320 16.05 -10.69 9.82
N PRO A 321 16.34 -9.58 10.54
CA PRO A 321 15.71 -9.29 11.82
C PRO A 321 14.31 -8.66 11.70
N LEU A 322 14.00 -7.97 10.59
CA LEU A 322 12.67 -7.34 10.40
C LEU A 322 11.59 -8.38 10.10
N TRP A 323 11.93 -9.32 9.23
CA TRP A 323 11.06 -10.44 8.86
C TRP A 323 11.90 -11.62 8.36
N LYS A 324 11.36 -12.83 8.57
CA LYS A 324 12.02 -14.10 8.24
C LYS A 324 11.61 -14.63 6.87
N GLY A 325 12.60 -14.96 6.05
CA GLY A 325 12.43 -15.59 4.74
C GLY A 325 13.47 -15.15 3.71
N ALA A 326 13.98 -16.09 2.91
CA ALA A 326 14.99 -15.80 1.88
C ALA A 326 14.44 -14.88 0.77
N LEU A 327 15.36 -14.28 0.00
CA LEU A 327 15.01 -13.38 -1.11
C LEU A 327 13.89 -13.94 -1.99
N PHE A 328 14.05 -15.18 -2.46
CA PHE A 328 12.98 -15.89 -3.13
C PHE A 328 12.26 -16.82 -2.14
N PRO A 329 10.92 -16.77 -2.04
CA PRO A 329 9.98 -15.90 -2.77
C PRO A 329 9.61 -14.61 -2.02
N PHE A 330 10.13 -14.39 -0.80
CA PHE A 330 9.55 -13.41 0.11
C PHE A 330 9.77 -11.96 -0.31
N LEU A 331 10.85 -11.60 -1.00
CA LEU A 331 11.03 -10.25 -1.53
C LEU A 331 9.85 -9.84 -2.40
N PHE A 332 9.43 -10.74 -3.30
CA PHE A 332 8.35 -10.47 -4.24
C PHE A 332 7.08 -10.13 -3.48
N ILE A 333 6.82 -10.83 -2.38
CA ILE A 333 5.63 -10.69 -1.52
C ILE A 333 5.72 -9.47 -0.59
N THR A 334 6.90 -9.19 -0.03
CA THR A 334 7.14 -8.04 0.85
C THR A 334 6.92 -6.74 0.09
N ILE A 335 7.39 -6.67 -1.16
CA ILE A 335 7.11 -5.57 -2.09
C ILE A 335 5.92 -5.97 -2.97
N ALA A 336 4.74 -6.07 -2.36
CA ALA A 336 3.50 -6.26 -3.10
C ALA A 336 3.10 -4.94 -3.79
N CYS A 337 2.50 -3.99 -3.06
CA CYS A 337 2.17 -2.69 -3.65
C CYS A 337 3.44 -1.93 -4.09
N GLY A 338 3.34 -1.11 -5.14
CA GLY A 338 4.50 -0.55 -5.84
C GLY A 338 5.08 -1.46 -6.93
N ALA A 339 4.87 -2.78 -6.86
CA ALA A 339 5.18 -3.72 -7.95
C ALA A 339 3.90 -4.36 -8.51
N VAL A 340 3.14 -5.08 -7.68
CA VAL A 340 1.89 -5.75 -8.06
C VAL A 340 0.92 -5.80 -6.86
N SER A 341 -0.27 -5.22 -7.02
CA SER A 341 -1.25 -5.13 -5.93
C SER A 341 -2.64 -5.63 -6.31
N GLY A 342 -3.15 -6.61 -5.56
CA GLY A 342 -4.51 -7.09 -5.70
C GLY A 342 -5.56 -6.10 -5.20
N PHE A 343 -5.23 -5.27 -4.19
CA PHE A 343 -6.08 -4.17 -3.74
C PHE A 343 -6.45 -3.23 -4.90
N HIS A 344 -5.52 -2.98 -5.82
CA HIS A 344 -5.78 -2.16 -7.00
C HIS A 344 -6.88 -2.75 -7.89
N ALA A 345 -6.93 -4.08 -8.04
CA ALA A 345 -8.02 -4.72 -8.78
C ALA A 345 -9.39 -4.43 -8.16
N LEU A 346 -9.48 -4.25 -6.84
CA LEU A 346 -10.73 -3.88 -6.17
C LEU A 346 -11.12 -2.43 -6.46
N ILE A 347 -10.16 -1.51 -6.45
CA ILE A 347 -10.40 -0.09 -6.80
C ILE A 347 -10.70 0.09 -8.30
N ALA A 348 -9.98 -0.61 -9.17
CA ALA A 348 -10.14 -0.61 -10.62
C ALA A 348 -11.43 -1.27 -11.09
N SER A 349 -12.02 -2.17 -10.30
CA SER A 349 -13.33 -2.76 -10.62
C SER A 349 -14.50 -2.10 -9.89
N GLY A 350 -14.29 -1.56 -8.69
CA GLY A 350 -15.39 -1.10 -7.83
C GLY A 350 -15.76 0.37 -7.96
N THR A 351 -14.76 1.26 -8.03
CA THR A 351 -14.98 2.72 -7.88
C THR A 351 -14.61 3.49 -9.15
N THR A 352 -13.39 3.28 -9.65
CA THR A 352 -12.82 3.99 -10.81
C THR A 352 -13.66 3.87 -12.11
N PRO A 353 -14.20 2.70 -12.50
CA PRO A 353 -14.94 2.57 -13.76
C PRO A 353 -16.27 3.33 -13.75
N LYS A 354 -16.81 3.63 -12.56
CA LYS A 354 -18.03 4.41 -12.37
C LYS A 354 -17.81 5.92 -12.52
N LEU A 355 -16.54 6.35 -12.54
CA LEU A 355 -16.14 7.74 -12.74
C LEU A 355 -15.50 8.00 -14.11
N LEU A 356 -15.15 6.94 -14.83
CA LEU A 356 -14.41 7.00 -16.09
C LEU A 356 -15.24 7.65 -17.20
N ALA A 357 -14.89 8.86 -17.65
CA ALA A 357 -15.64 9.56 -18.69
C ALA A 357 -15.43 8.98 -20.11
N CYS A 358 -14.22 8.51 -20.42
CA CYS A 358 -13.89 7.91 -21.71
C CYS A 358 -13.11 6.60 -21.52
N GLU A 359 -13.44 5.57 -22.30
CA GLU A 359 -12.75 4.27 -22.23
C GLU A 359 -11.25 4.41 -22.49
N THR A 360 -10.84 5.33 -23.38
CA THR A 360 -9.41 5.52 -23.70
C THR A 360 -8.58 6.11 -22.56
N ASP A 361 -9.23 6.77 -21.59
CA ASP A 361 -8.56 7.30 -20.40
C ASP A 361 -8.12 6.18 -19.44
N ALA A 362 -8.67 4.96 -19.57
CA ALA A 362 -8.30 3.81 -18.74
C ALA A 362 -6.78 3.51 -18.79
N ARG A 363 -6.11 3.79 -19.93
CA ARG A 363 -4.65 3.65 -20.04
C ARG A 363 -3.91 4.65 -19.16
N PHE A 364 -4.34 5.92 -19.16
CA PHE A 364 -3.70 6.97 -18.38
C PHE A 364 -3.96 6.75 -16.89
N ILE A 365 -5.18 6.36 -16.53
CA ILE A 365 -5.61 6.16 -15.15
C ILE A 365 -5.03 4.87 -14.58
N GLY A 366 -5.30 3.69 -15.14
CA GLY A 366 -4.82 2.43 -14.58
C GLY A 366 -3.31 2.24 -14.76
N TYR A 367 -2.84 2.11 -16.02
CA TYR A 367 -1.42 1.84 -16.27
C TYR A 367 -0.52 2.99 -15.79
N GLY A 368 -0.94 4.24 -16.01
CA GLY A 368 -0.17 5.43 -15.62
C GLY A 368 -0.09 5.63 -14.11
N ALA A 369 -1.19 5.48 -13.37
CA ALA A 369 -1.16 5.66 -11.91
C ALA A 369 -0.34 4.56 -11.23
N MET A 370 -0.39 3.33 -11.74
CA MET A 370 0.42 2.23 -11.21
C MET A 370 1.93 2.46 -11.41
N LEU A 371 2.35 3.04 -12.55
CA LEU A 371 3.74 3.47 -12.72
C LEU A 371 4.14 4.58 -11.74
N MET A 372 3.24 5.53 -11.47
CA MET A 372 3.48 6.59 -10.48
C MET A 372 3.59 6.02 -9.06
N GLU A 373 2.77 5.03 -8.70
CA GLU A 373 2.87 4.32 -7.42
C GLU A 373 4.22 3.58 -7.32
N SER A 374 4.68 2.93 -8.39
CA SER A 374 5.99 2.28 -8.40
C SER A 374 7.14 3.29 -8.26
N PHE A 375 7.00 4.49 -8.82
CA PHE A 375 7.97 5.56 -8.61
C PHE A 375 8.02 6.02 -7.14
N VAL A 376 6.87 6.12 -6.48
CA VAL A 376 6.79 6.37 -5.03
C VAL A 376 7.55 5.27 -4.27
N ALA A 377 7.40 4.01 -4.67
CA ALA A 377 8.06 2.87 -4.06
C ALA A 377 9.59 2.85 -4.26
N ILE A 378 10.07 3.24 -5.46
CA ILE A 378 11.49 3.47 -5.70
C ILE A 378 12.02 4.55 -4.76
N MET A 379 11.24 5.61 -4.55
CA MET A 379 11.67 6.70 -3.69
C MET A 379 11.69 6.34 -2.21
N ALA A 380 10.77 5.48 -1.77
CA ALA A 380 10.82 4.92 -0.42
C ALA A 380 12.05 4.01 -0.22
N LEU A 381 12.37 3.16 -1.20
CA LEU A 381 13.57 2.32 -1.17
C LEU A 381 14.85 3.16 -1.11
N VAL A 382 14.94 4.21 -1.93
CA VAL A 382 16.07 5.13 -1.93
C VAL A 382 16.18 5.87 -0.60
N ALA A 383 15.07 6.39 -0.05
CA ALA A 383 15.04 7.06 1.25
C ALA A 383 15.56 6.16 2.39
N ALA A 384 15.20 4.86 2.37
CA ALA A 384 15.74 3.88 3.32
C ALA A 384 17.21 3.52 3.06
N SER A 385 17.69 3.68 1.83
CA SER A 385 19.03 3.27 1.43
C SER A 385 20.09 4.36 1.57
N ILE A 386 19.69 5.62 1.80
CA ILE A 386 20.61 6.76 2.01
C ILE A 386 20.92 7.02 3.49
N ILE A 387 20.17 6.41 4.41
CA ILE A 387 20.45 6.47 5.85
C ILE A 387 21.45 5.39 6.26
N GLU A 388 22.10 5.54 7.43
CA GLU A 388 23.05 4.54 7.92
C GLU A 388 22.37 3.17 8.11
N PRO A 389 22.93 2.07 7.59
CA PRO A 389 22.34 0.74 7.74
C PRO A 389 22.08 0.35 9.20
N GLY A 390 23.00 0.69 10.11
CA GLY A 390 22.81 0.41 11.54
C GLY A 390 21.63 1.19 12.15
N LEU A 391 21.42 2.44 11.73
CA LEU A 391 20.24 3.20 12.11
C LEU A 391 18.96 2.59 11.52
N TYR A 392 18.99 2.20 10.24
CA TYR A 392 17.88 1.49 9.58
C TYR A 392 17.46 0.24 10.37
N PHE A 393 18.41 -0.61 10.77
CA PHE A 393 18.10 -1.83 11.52
C PHE A 393 17.62 -1.54 12.95
N ALA A 394 18.18 -0.54 13.62
CA ALA A 394 17.73 -0.12 14.95
C ALA A 394 16.27 0.37 14.95
N MET A 395 15.87 1.11 13.92
CA MET A 395 14.51 1.67 13.79
C MET A 395 13.46 0.63 13.40
N ASN A 396 13.79 -0.25 12.45
CA ASN A 396 12.80 -1.15 11.85
C ASN A 396 12.69 -2.51 12.56
N THR A 397 13.62 -2.85 13.44
CA THR A 397 13.55 -4.12 14.18
C THR A 397 12.64 -3.96 15.41
N PRO A 398 11.66 -4.86 15.62
CA PRO A 398 10.84 -4.85 16.83
C PRO A 398 11.70 -5.02 18.10
N PRO A 399 11.29 -4.48 19.26
CA PRO A 399 12.04 -4.61 20.52
C PRO A 399 12.46 -6.05 20.86
N ALA A 400 11.57 -7.01 20.64
CA ALA A 400 11.86 -8.43 20.84
C ALA A 400 13.01 -8.95 19.96
N GLY A 401 13.17 -8.41 18.74
CA GLY A 401 14.27 -8.76 17.83
C GLY A 401 15.60 -8.09 18.21
N LEU A 402 15.55 -6.99 18.96
CA LEU A 402 16.72 -6.30 19.50
C LEU A 402 17.15 -6.81 20.87
N GLY A 403 16.34 -7.65 21.52
CA GLY A 403 16.58 -8.13 22.88
C GLY A 403 16.28 -7.09 23.96
N ILE A 404 15.44 -6.10 23.66
CA ILE A 404 15.17 -4.96 24.54
C ILE A 404 13.70 -4.91 24.99
N THR A 405 13.48 -4.31 26.15
CA THR A 405 12.15 -3.90 26.63
C THR A 405 12.12 -2.38 26.67
N MET A 406 11.21 -1.78 25.91
CA MET A 406 11.07 -0.32 25.90
C MET A 406 10.50 0.18 27.23
N PRO A 407 10.99 1.31 27.77
CA PRO A 407 10.35 1.97 28.89
C PRO A 407 8.99 2.55 28.45
N ASN A 408 8.09 2.78 29.40
CA ASN A 408 6.78 3.34 29.11
C ASN A 408 6.89 4.85 28.81
N LEU A 409 6.99 5.20 27.53
CA LEU A 409 7.16 6.59 27.09
C LEU A 409 5.97 7.49 27.43
N HIS A 410 4.79 6.92 27.70
CA HIS A 410 3.63 7.68 28.18
C HIS A 410 3.88 8.32 29.55
N GLU A 411 4.75 7.73 30.38
CA GLU A 411 5.08 8.25 31.70
C GLU A 411 6.29 9.20 31.67
N MET A 412 6.77 9.57 30.48
CA MET A 412 7.96 10.40 30.27
C MET A 412 7.76 11.88 30.63
N SER A 413 6.68 12.22 31.33
CA SER A 413 6.40 13.58 31.82
C SER A 413 6.43 13.61 33.35
N GLY A 414 6.74 14.78 33.91
CA GLY A 414 6.81 14.95 35.37
C GLY A 414 8.01 14.26 36.03
N GLU A 415 7.81 13.73 37.24
CA GLU A 415 8.88 13.20 38.11
C GLU A 415 9.57 11.94 37.55
N ASN A 416 8.90 11.18 36.67
CA ASN A 416 9.44 9.95 36.09
C ASN A 416 10.35 10.19 34.87
N ALA A 417 10.37 11.41 34.33
CA ALA A 417 11.14 11.73 33.12
C ALA A 417 12.64 11.42 33.23
N PRO A 418 13.35 11.74 34.32
CA PRO A 418 14.78 11.42 34.45
C PRO A 418 15.04 9.90 34.48
N LEU A 419 14.16 9.13 35.12
CA LEU A 419 14.26 7.67 35.20
C LEU A 419 14.08 7.05 33.82
N ILE A 420 13.05 7.46 33.09
CA ILE A 420 12.76 6.97 31.74
C ILE A 420 13.87 7.35 30.77
N MET A 421 14.43 8.56 30.89
CA MET A 421 15.59 8.98 30.09
C MET A 421 16.85 8.14 30.37
N ALA A 422 17.07 7.73 31.63
CA ALA A 422 18.15 6.82 31.98
C ALA A 422 17.92 5.43 31.36
N GLN A 423 16.70 4.88 31.51
CA GLN A 423 16.31 3.60 30.89
C GLN A 423 16.45 3.63 29.37
N LEU A 424 16.08 4.74 28.72
CA LEU A 424 16.24 4.91 27.27
C LEU A 424 17.70 4.86 26.83
N LYS A 425 18.62 5.44 27.61
CA LYS A 425 20.06 5.35 27.31
C LYS A 425 20.54 3.90 27.37
N ASP A 426 20.15 3.15 28.40
CA ASP A 426 20.55 1.74 28.55
C ASP A 426 19.97 0.87 27.43
N VAL A 427 18.69 1.06 27.12
CA VAL A 427 17.99 0.35 26.04
C VAL A 427 18.62 0.69 24.68
N THR A 428 19.00 1.95 24.46
CA THR A 428 19.66 2.38 23.23
C THR A 428 21.07 1.79 23.11
N ALA A 429 21.80 1.71 24.22
CA ALA A 429 23.11 1.07 24.24
C ALA A 429 23.03 -0.42 23.88
N HIS A 430 22.05 -1.13 24.44
CA HIS A 430 21.80 -2.53 24.10
C HIS A 430 21.42 -2.67 22.61
N ALA A 431 20.49 -1.86 22.11
CA ALA A 431 20.07 -1.91 20.71
C ALA A 431 21.24 -1.67 19.75
N ALA A 432 22.10 -0.66 20.04
CA ALA A 432 23.29 -0.37 19.25
C ALA A 432 24.29 -1.53 19.24
N ALA A 433 24.52 -2.16 20.40
CA ALA A 433 25.39 -3.32 20.51
C ALA A 433 24.85 -4.52 19.72
N THR A 434 23.55 -4.81 19.83
CA THR A 434 22.88 -5.88 19.09
C THR A 434 23.00 -5.66 17.58
N VAL A 435 22.68 -4.46 17.07
CA VAL A 435 22.77 -4.16 15.64
C VAL A 435 24.22 -4.20 15.13
N SER A 436 25.16 -3.67 15.91
CA SER A 436 26.59 -3.73 15.58
C SER A 436 27.11 -5.17 15.54
N SER A 437 26.58 -6.07 16.39
CA SER A 437 26.93 -7.50 16.35
C SER A 437 26.54 -8.19 15.03
N TRP A 438 25.60 -7.59 14.27
CA TRP A 438 25.21 -8.07 12.95
C TRP A 438 26.09 -7.52 11.82
N GLY A 439 27.13 -6.74 12.14
CA GLY A 439 28.02 -6.13 11.14
C GLY A 439 27.54 -4.77 10.62
N PHE A 440 26.48 -4.19 11.19
CA PHE A 440 26.04 -2.83 10.88
C PHE A 440 26.39 -1.89 12.03
N VAL A 441 27.55 -1.24 11.93
CA VAL A 441 28.08 -0.39 13.01
C VAL A 441 27.17 0.83 13.24
N ILE A 442 26.75 1.02 14.50
CA ILE A 442 25.99 2.19 14.95
C ILE A 442 26.29 2.44 16.43
N SER A 443 26.54 3.69 16.81
CA SER A 443 26.77 4.06 18.21
C SER A 443 25.45 4.42 18.93
N PRO A 444 25.36 4.22 20.25
CA PRO A 444 24.21 4.66 21.04
C PRO A 444 23.95 6.16 20.89
N GLU A 445 25.01 6.97 20.82
CA GLU A 445 24.94 8.42 20.65
C GLU A 445 24.33 8.80 19.30
N GLN A 446 24.65 8.07 18.22
CA GLN A 446 24.04 8.32 16.90
C GLN A 446 22.53 8.07 16.92
N ILE A 447 22.07 7.01 17.62
CA ILE A 447 20.64 6.71 17.76
C ILE A 447 19.94 7.80 18.58
N LEU A 448 20.51 8.18 19.73
CA LEU A 448 19.97 9.24 20.58
C LEU A 448 19.97 10.61 19.90
N GLN A 449 21.03 10.94 19.17
CA GLN A 449 21.13 12.19 18.42
C GLN A 449 20.09 12.23 17.29
N THR A 450 19.89 11.12 16.58
CA THR A 450 18.83 11.04 15.55
C THR A 450 17.46 11.29 16.17
N ALA A 451 17.15 10.66 17.32
CA ALA A 451 15.88 10.89 18.03
C ALA A 451 15.69 12.38 18.38
N LYS A 452 16.74 13.01 18.91
CA LYS A 452 16.75 14.44 19.22
C LYS A 452 16.54 15.31 17.98
N ASP A 453 17.24 15.03 16.88
CA ASP A 453 17.18 15.82 15.65
C ASP A 453 15.78 15.80 15.02
N ILE A 454 15.07 14.67 15.12
CA ILE A 454 13.71 14.53 14.61
C ILE A 454 12.62 14.97 15.60
N GLY A 455 13.00 15.40 16.81
CA GLY A 455 12.07 15.87 17.82
C GLY A 455 11.25 14.76 18.48
N GLU A 456 11.81 13.55 18.61
CA GLU A 456 11.14 12.39 19.22
C GLU A 456 11.94 11.84 20.41
N PRO A 457 11.28 11.24 21.42
CA PRO A 457 11.97 10.68 22.58
C PRO A 457 12.84 9.46 22.24
N SER A 458 12.48 8.72 21.19
CA SER A 458 13.23 7.57 20.70
C SER A 458 12.88 7.25 19.26
N VAL A 459 13.86 6.73 18.51
CA VAL A 459 13.67 6.13 17.18
C VAL A 459 13.44 4.62 17.22
N LEU A 460 13.59 4.00 18.40
CA LEU A 460 13.34 2.58 18.62
C LEU A 460 11.84 2.31 18.75
N ASN A 461 11.42 1.05 18.54
CA ASN A 461 10.01 0.63 18.61
C ASN A 461 9.08 1.31 17.58
N ARG A 462 9.67 1.87 16.53
CA ARG A 462 9.00 2.54 15.42
C ARG A 462 9.00 1.66 14.16
N ALA A 463 8.83 0.36 14.37
CA ALA A 463 8.84 -0.65 13.31
C ALA A 463 7.64 -0.48 12.36
N GLY A 464 7.85 -0.80 11.08
CA GLY A 464 6.82 -0.66 10.04
C GLY A 464 7.21 0.25 8.88
N GLY A 465 8.49 0.61 8.72
CA GLY A 465 9.00 1.34 7.55
C GLY A 465 8.65 2.83 7.49
N ALA A 466 7.49 3.22 8.04
CA ALA A 466 7.00 4.59 7.98
C ALA A 466 7.97 5.62 8.59
N PRO A 467 8.47 5.40 9.82
CA PRO A 467 9.34 6.37 10.47
C PRO A 467 10.71 6.46 9.78
N THR A 468 11.17 5.36 9.18
CA THR A 468 12.40 5.28 8.40
C THR A 468 12.30 6.10 7.11
N LEU A 469 11.18 6.00 6.41
CA LEU A 469 10.89 6.85 5.26
C LEU A 469 10.90 8.33 5.66
N ALA A 470 10.22 8.68 6.75
CA ALA A 470 10.17 10.04 7.25
C ALA A 470 11.56 10.60 7.59
N VAL A 471 12.45 9.79 8.19
CA VAL A 471 13.86 10.15 8.42
C VAL A 471 14.59 10.37 7.10
N GLY A 472 14.40 9.51 6.11
CA GLY A 472 15.02 9.67 4.79
C GLY A 472 14.55 10.94 4.07
N ILE A 473 13.25 11.25 4.11
CA ILE A 473 12.68 12.51 3.60
C ILE A 473 13.30 13.70 4.33
N ALA A 474 13.34 13.65 5.67
CA ALA A 474 13.90 14.72 6.49
C ALA A 474 15.38 14.98 6.18
N HIS A 475 16.17 13.92 5.96
CA HIS A 475 17.59 14.04 5.63
C HIS A 475 17.82 14.75 4.29
N VAL A 476 16.97 14.51 3.29
CA VAL A 476 17.06 15.18 1.98
C VAL A 476 16.51 16.61 2.08
N PHE A 477 15.32 16.79 2.65
CA PHE A 477 14.64 18.08 2.65
C PHE A 477 15.31 19.09 3.56
N HIS A 478 15.82 18.69 4.73
CA HIS A 478 16.57 19.60 5.58
C HIS A 478 17.82 20.18 4.89
N LYS A 479 18.48 19.40 4.03
CA LYS A 479 19.66 19.84 3.26
C LYS A 479 19.31 20.74 2.07
N VAL A 480 18.19 20.49 1.40
CA VAL A 480 17.77 21.27 0.20
C VAL A 480 16.93 22.48 0.57
N LEU A 481 16.15 22.40 1.64
CA LEU A 481 15.24 23.41 2.15
C LEU A 481 15.54 23.66 3.64
N PRO A 482 16.63 24.37 3.98
CA PRO A 482 17.06 24.59 5.36
C PRO A 482 16.18 25.57 6.14
N MET A 483 15.01 25.94 5.60
CA MET A 483 14.05 26.86 6.23
C MET A 483 13.32 26.22 7.43
N ALA A 484 13.42 24.91 7.59
CA ALA A 484 12.87 24.16 8.70
C ALA A 484 13.87 23.12 9.21
N ASP A 485 13.76 22.79 10.49
CA ASP A 485 14.60 21.79 11.14
C ASP A 485 14.23 20.36 10.72
N MET A 486 15.06 19.40 11.14
CA MET A 486 14.86 18.00 10.80
C MET A 486 13.60 17.43 11.45
N GLY A 487 13.19 17.93 12.63
CA GLY A 487 11.95 17.56 13.30
C GLY A 487 10.70 17.95 12.52
N PHE A 488 10.64 19.16 11.98
CA PHE A 488 9.57 19.59 11.10
C PHE A 488 9.47 18.69 9.87
N TRP A 489 10.59 18.42 9.19
CA TRP A 489 10.57 17.59 7.97
C TRP A 489 10.27 16.11 8.25
N TYR A 490 10.66 15.59 9.42
CA TYR A 490 10.28 14.26 9.87
C TYR A 490 8.77 14.17 10.09
N HIS A 491 8.19 15.11 10.84
CA HIS A 491 6.74 15.11 11.09
C HIS A 491 5.93 15.42 9.84
N PHE A 492 6.49 16.20 8.91
CA PHE A 492 5.96 16.35 7.56
C PHE A 492 5.94 15.00 6.82
N GLY A 493 7.01 14.20 6.92
CA GLY A 493 7.08 12.84 6.37
C GLY A 493 6.06 11.87 7.00
N ILE A 494 5.92 11.91 8.33
CA ILE A 494 4.91 11.11 9.07
C ILE A 494 3.49 11.51 8.64
N LEU A 495 3.21 12.81 8.54
CA LEU A 495 1.91 13.30 8.06
C LEU A 495 1.64 12.87 6.62
N PHE A 496 2.63 13.05 5.74
CA PHE A 496 2.58 12.64 4.34
C PHE A 496 2.14 11.18 4.26
N GLU A 497 2.80 10.30 5.01
CA GLU A 497 2.48 8.88 4.99
C GLU A 497 1.13 8.58 5.63
N ALA A 498 0.84 9.11 6.82
CA ALA A 498 -0.44 8.89 7.49
C ALA A 498 -1.63 9.29 6.60
N LEU A 499 -1.52 10.38 5.84
CA LEU A 499 -2.53 10.79 4.87
C LEU A 499 -2.71 9.78 3.73
N PHE A 500 -1.64 9.17 3.22
CA PHE A 500 -1.77 8.10 2.22
C PHE A 500 -2.57 6.94 2.78
N ILE A 501 -2.21 6.51 3.99
CA ILE A 501 -2.78 5.32 4.58
C ILE A 501 -4.25 5.55 4.94
N LEU A 502 -4.57 6.70 5.51
CA LEU A 502 -5.94 6.99 5.92
C LEU A 502 -6.89 7.19 4.73
N THR A 503 -6.42 7.73 3.59
CA THR A 503 -7.19 7.72 2.33
C THR A 503 -7.44 6.29 1.86
N ALA A 504 -6.41 5.45 1.82
CA ALA A 504 -6.56 4.05 1.42
C ALA A 504 -7.48 3.27 2.37
N LEU A 505 -7.41 3.55 3.68
CA LEU A 505 -8.26 2.95 4.69
C LEU A 505 -9.74 3.35 4.51
N ASP A 506 -10.04 4.62 4.22
CA ASP A 506 -11.42 5.07 3.95
C ASP A 506 -11.95 4.46 2.65
N ALA A 507 -11.21 4.61 1.54
CA ALA A 507 -11.59 4.03 0.25
C ALA A 507 -11.76 2.51 0.32
N GLY A 508 -10.88 1.84 1.06
CA GLY A 508 -10.92 0.41 1.30
C GLY A 508 -12.07 -0.01 2.22
N THR A 509 -12.38 0.74 3.28
CA THR A 509 -13.54 0.47 4.16
C THR A 509 -14.85 0.65 3.41
N ARG A 510 -14.98 1.68 2.57
CA ARG A 510 -16.15 1.86 1.69
C ARG A 510 -16.29 0.72 0.69
N SER A 511 -15.18 0.30 0.09
CA SER A 511 -15.18 -0.85 -0.83
C SER A 511 -15.55 -2.15 -0.11
N GLY A 512 -14.99 -2.38 1.09
CA GLY A 512 -15.31 -3.51 1.95
C GLY A 512 -16.78 -3.54 2.39
N ARG A 513 -17.36 -2.37 2.69
CA ARG A 513 -18.81 -2.22 2.93
C ARG A 513 -19.61 -2.73 1.74
N PHE A 514 -19.30 -2.28 0.52
CA PHE A 514 -20.01 -2.73 -0.69
C PHE A 514 -19.84 -4.23 -0.93
N MET A 515 -18.63 -4.77 -0.73
CA MET A 515 -18.39 -6.21 -0.86
C MET A 515 -19.18 -7.03 0.16
N LEU A 516 -19.28 -6.56 1.40
CA LEU A 516 -20.08 -7.21 2.44
C LEU A 516 -21.58 -7.12 2.11
N GLN A 517 -22.04 -5.97 1.62
CA GLN A 517 -23.41 -5.78 1.15
C GLN A 517 -23.75 -6.71 -0.03
N ASP A 518 -22.84 -6.87 -1.00
CA ASP A 518 -23.00 -7.80 -2.12
C ASP A 518 -23.07 -9.26 -1.63
N LEU A 519 -22.21 -9.63 -0.69
CA LEU A 519 -22.16 -10.97 -0.09
C LEU A 519 -23.43 -11.29 0.69
N LEU A 520 -23.79 -10.46 1.66
CA LEU A 520 -24.98 -10.65 2.50
C LEU A 520 -26.26 -10.50 1.67
N GLY A 521 -26.22 -9.64 0.66
CA GLY A 521 -27.29 -9.42 -0.30
C GLY A 521 -27.73 -10.66 -1.06
N ASN A 522 -26.85 -11.66 -1.22
CA ASN A 522 -27.20 -12.93 -1.84
C ASN A 522 -28.11 -13.79 -0.96
N PHE A 523 -28.12 -13.54 0.35
CA PHE A 523 -28.99 -14.22 1.32
C PHE A 523 -30.19 -13.34 1.71
N VAL A 524 -29.96 -12.03 1.86
CA VAL A 524 -30.97 -11.03 2.26
C VAL A 524 -30.97 -9.88 1.24
N PRO A 525 -31.86 -9.88 0.23
CA PRO A 525 -31.84 -8.93 -0.88
C PRO A 525 -31.84 -7.44 -0.48
N PHE A 526 -32.45 -7.10 0.66
CA PHE A 526 -32.43 -5.74 1.21
C PHE A 526 -31.01 -5.20 1.42
N LEU A 527 -30.05 -6.05 1.77
CA LEU A 527 -28.67 -5.63 2.05
C LEU A 527 -27.89 -5.25 0.78
N LYS A 528 -28.39 -5.56 -0.43
CA LYS A 528 -27.81 -5.06 -1.69
C LYS A 528 -28.06 -3.57 -1.94
N LYS A 529 -29.03 -2.96 -1.24
CA LYS A 529 -29.40 -1.55 -1.44
C LYS A 529 -28.31 -0.63 -0.91
N THR A 530 -27.55 -0.01 -1.82
CA THR A 530 -26.45 0.91 -1.49
C THR A 530 -26.93 2.31 -1.08
N ASP A 531 -28.19 2.64 -1.39
CA ASP A 531 -28.89 3.86 -1.02
C ASP A 531 -29.53 3.80 0.39
N SER A 532 -29.64 2.60 0.98
CA SER A 532 -30.21 2.40 2.31
C SER A 532 -29.19 2.71 3.41
N LEU A 533 -29.52 3.66 4.29
CA LEU A 533 -28.69 3.99 5.46
C LEU A 533 -28.51 2.77 6.37
N VAL A 534 -29.55 1.97 6.60
CA VAL A 534 -29.49 0.78 7.47
C VAL A 534 -28.55 -0.26 6.89
N ALA A 535 -28.69 -0.58 5.60
CA ALA A 535 -27.80 -1.53 4.94
C ALA A 535 -26.34 -1.02 4.92
N GLY A 536 -26.17 0.29 4.70
CA GLY A 536 -24.88 0.95 4.77
C GLY A 536 -24.23 0.87 6.16
N VAL A 537 -24.99 1.12 7.23
CA VAL A 537 -24.52 1.02 8.63
C VAL A 537 -24.13 -0.42 8.98
N VAL A 538 -24.97 -1.40 8.66
CA VAL A 538 -24.67 -2.82 8.93
C VAL A 538 -23.43 -3.27 8.17
N GLY A 539 -23.33 -2.94 6.87
CA GLY A 539 -22.16 -3.26 6.05
C GLY A 539 -20.88 -2.60 6.58
N THR A 540 -20.97 -1.34 7.03
CA THR A 540 -19.82 -0.62 7.58
C THR A 540 -19.40 -1.17 8.93
N ALA A 541 -20.35 -1.40 9.84
CA ALA A 541 -20.10 -1.95 11.17
C ALA A 541 -19.48 -3.35 11.08
N GLY A 542 -19.99 -4.21 10.19
CA GLY A 542 -19.43 -5.54 9.96
C GLY A 542 -18.01 -5.49 9.38
N CYS A 543 -17.77 -4.64 8.38
CA CYS A 543 -16.44 -4.47 7.79
C CYS A 543 -15.44 -3.92 8.81
N VAL A 544 -15.77 -2.81 9.48
CA VAL A 544 -14.92 -2.13 10.47
C VAL A 544 -14.70 -2.98 11.71
N GLY A 545 -15.71 -3.71 12.17
CA GLY A 545 -15.56 -4.63 13.29
C GLY A 545 -14.57 -5.76 13.00
N LEU A 546 -14.64 -6.36 11.81
CA LEU A 546 -13.74 -7.45 11.42
C LEU A 546 -12.29 -7.00 11.27
N TRP A 547 -12.03 -5.91 10.51
CA TRP A 547 -10.65 -5.46 10.32
C TRP A 547 -10.12 -4.77 11.57
N GLY A 548 -10.99 -4.08 12.33
CA GLY A 548 -10.64 -3.48 13.62
C GLY A 548 -10.24 -4.51 14.67
N TYR A 549 -10.91 -5.68 14.70
CA TYR A 549 -10.49 -6.81 15.53
C TYR A 549 -9.09 -7.30 15.15
N LEU A 550 -8.82 -7.52 13.86
CA LEU A 550 -7.50 -7.94 13.39
C LEU A 550 -6.42 -6.89 13.66
N LEU A 551 -6.74 -5.59 13.52
CA LEU A 551 -5.85 -4.50 13.91
C LEU A 551 -5.50 -4.61 15.39
N TYR A 552 -6.50 -4.73 16.27
CA TYR A 552 -6.28 -4.86 17.70
C TYR A 552 -5.38 -6.05 18.03
N GLN A 553 -5.63 -7.23 17.43
CA GLN A 553 -4.78 -8.42 17.62
C GLN A 553 -3.33 -8.18 17.18
N GLY A 554 -3.10 -7.45 16.08
CA GLY A 554 -1.76 -7.07 15.64
C GLY A 554 -1.08 -6.07 16.56
N VAL A 555 -1.83 -5.13 17.14
CA VAL A 555 -1.29 -4.12 18.06
C VAL A 555 -0.81 -4.74 19.37
N VAL A 556 -1.57 -5.70 19.91
CA VAL A 556 -1.22 -6.39 21.17
C VAL A 556 -0.33 -7.63 20.98
N ASP A 557 0.10 -7.93 19.76
CA ASP A 557 0.96 -9.09 19.46
C ASP A 557 2.35 -8.93 20.13
N PRO A 558 2.75 -9.84 21.04
CA PRO A 558 4.04 -9.76 21.72
C PRO A 558 5.26 -9.86 20.79
N LEU A 559 5.12 -10.47 19.61
CA LEU A 559 6.19 -10.58 18.61
C LEU A 559 6.27 -9.35 17.68
N GLY A 560 5.33 -8.42 17.82
CA GLY A 560 5.14 -7.26 16.98
C GLY A 560 4.25 -7.57 15.77
N GLY A 561 3.08 -6.93 15.68
CA GLY A 561 2.09 -7.21 14.64
C GLY A 561 2.58 -7.04 13.20
N VAL A 562 3.56 -6.16 12.95
CA VAL A 562 4.16 -6.03 11.62
C VAL A 562 4.89 -7.32 11.23
N LYS A 563 5.62 -7.94 12.16
CA LYS A 563 6.36 -9.18 11.93
C LYS A 563 5.42 -10.34 11.57
N SER A 564 4.28 -10.45 12.25
CA SER A 564 3.33 -11.55 12.07
C SER A 564 2.35 -11.34 10.92
N LEU A 565 1.84 -10.12 10.72
CA LEU A 565 0.79 -9.83 9.73
C LEU A 565 1.31 -9.40 8.37
N TRP A 566 2.51 -8.80 8.27
CA TRP A 566 3.03 -8.31 6.98
C TRP A 566 3.22 -9.41 5.92
N PRO A 567 3.80 -10.59 6.25
CA PRO A 567 3.89 -11.67 5.27
C PRO A 567 2.51 -12.13 4.78
N LEU A 568 1.53 -12.21 5.68
CA LEU A 568 0.15 -12.60 5.32
C LEU A 568 -0.51 -11.54 4.44
N PHE A 569 -0.29 -10.26 4.72
CA PHE A 569 -0.70 -9.14 3.88
C PHE A 569 -0.13 -9.26 2.47
N GLY A 570 1.19 -9.39 2.33
CA GLY A 570 1.83 -9.49 1.01
C GLY A 570 1.32 -10.68 0.20
N ILE A 571 1.17 -11.84 0.86
CA ILE A 571 0.71 -13.07 0.23
C ILE A 571 -0.72 -12.92 -0.26
N SER A 572 -1.62 -12.52 0.64
CA SER A 572 -3.06 -12.37 0.33
C SER A 572 -3.29 -11.32 -0.76
N ASN A 573 -2.54 -10.21 -0.73
CA ASN A 573 -2.63 -9.17 -1.75
C ASN A 573 -2.20 -9.67 -3.14
N GLN A 574 -1.12 -10.45 -3.23
CA GLN A 574 -0.68 -11.01 -4.53
C GLN A 574 -1.56 -12.15 -5.03
N MET A 575 -2.13 -12.93 -4.11
CA MET A 575 -3.12 -13.95 -4.45
C MET A 575 -4.36 -13.32 -5.08
N LEU A 576 -4.81 -12.18 -4.56
CA LEU A 576 -5.88 -11.39 -5.16
C LEU A 576 -5.50 -10.82 -6.53
N ALA A 577 -4.26 -10.34 -6.70
CA ALA A 577 -3.73 -9.93 -8.00
C ALA A 577 -3.75 -11.08 -9.02
N ALA A 578 -3.35 -12.29 -8.59
CA ALA A 578 -3.39 -13.48 -9.43
C ALA A 578 -4.82 -13.83 -9.85
N VAL A 579 -5.81 -13.73 -8.96
CA VAL A 579 -7.24 -13.91 -9.27
C VAL A 579 -7.70 -12.92 -10.35
N ALA A 580 -7.29 -11.66 -10.24
CA ALA A 580 -7.62 -10.63 -11.23
C ALA A 580 -6.99 -10.91 -12.60
N LEU A 581 -5.74 -11.37 -12.65
CA LEU A 581 -5.07 -11.77 -13.88
C LEU A 581 -5.67 -13.05 -14.50
N VAL A 582 -6.13 -13.99 -13.68
CA VAL A 582 -6.88 -15.18 -14.14
C VAL A 582 -8.20 -14.75 -14.77
N LEU A 583 -8.94 -13.82 -14.16
CA LEU A 583 -10.14 -13.23 -14.77
C LEU A 583 -9.80 -12.57 -16.11
N GLY A 584 -8.73 -11.77 -16.17
CA GLY A 584 -8.27 -11.14 -17.42
C GLY A 584 -7.97 -12.16 -18.51
N THR A 585 -7.34 -13.27 -18.15
CA THR A 585 -7.06 -14.40 -19.07
C THR A 585 -8.36 -15.01 -19.61
N VAL A 586 -9.32 -15.31 -18.73
CA VAL A 586 -10.62 -15.88 -19.12
C VAL A 586 -11.36 -14.93 -20.05
N VAL A 587 -11.37 -13.64 -19.76
CA VAL A 587 -12.03 -12.64 -20.62
C VAL A 587 -11.36 -12.56 -21.99
N LEU A 588 -10.02 -12.53 -22.06
CA LEU A 588 -9.30 -12.53 -23.34
C LEU A 588 -9.62 -13.77 -24.19
N VAL A 589 -9.70 -14.94 -23.56
CA VAL A 589 -10.14 -16.17 -24.24
C VAL A 589 -11.55 -15.99 -24.81
N LYS A 590 -12.50 -15.55 -23.98
CA LYS A 590 -13.91 -15.40 -24.37
C LYS A 590 -14.13 -14.32 -25.44
N MET A 591 -13.25 -13.33 -25.52
CA MET A 591 -13.20 -12.31 -26.58
C MET A 591 -12.55 -12.82 -27.89
N GLN A 592 -12.16 -14.10 -27.98
CA GLN A 592 -11.42 -14.67 -29.13
C GLN A 592 -10.05 -14.01 -29.35
N ARG A 593 -9.36 -13.68 -28.26
CA ARG A 593 -8.06 -13.00 -28.24
C ARG A 593 -6.93 -13.84 -27.63
N THR A 594 -7.02 -15.15 -27.81
CA THR A 594 -6.11 -16.16 -27.24
C THR A 594 -4.63 -15.87 -27.51
N LYS A 595 -4.27 -15.28 -28.66
CA LYS A 595 -2.87 -14.92 -28.98
C LYS A 595 -2.23 -13.90 -28.03
N TYR A 596 -3.03 -13.17 -27.24
CA TYR A 596 -2.55 -12.13 -26.33
C TYR A 596 -2.60 -12.55 -24.85
N ILE A 597 -3.04 -13.77 -24.52
CA ILE A 597 -3.20 -14.22 -23.12
C ILE A 597 -1.89 -14.22 -22.34
N TRP A 598 -0.74 -14.25 -23.01
CA TRP A 598 0.57 -14.19 -22.35
C TRP A 598 0.71 -12.93 -21.48
N VAL A 599 0.04 -11.83 -21.85
CA VAL A 599 0.04 -10.56 -21.10
C VAL A 599 -0.50 -10.73 -19.68
N THR A 600 -1.43 -11.67 -19.46
CA THR A 600 -2.01 -11.96 -18.15
C THR A 600 -1.49 -13.26 -17.55
N VAL A 601 -1.23 -14.29 -18.37
CA VAL A 601 -0.80 -15.61 -17.91
C VAL A 601 0.61 -15.59 -17.33
N VAL A 602 1.56 -14.93 -18.00
CA VAL A 602 2.95 -14.86 -17.52
C VAL A 602 3.04 -14.23 -16.12
N PRO A 603 2.48 -13.03 -15.87
CA PRO A 603 2.50 -12.46 -14.54
C PRO A 603 1.66 -13.27 -13.53
N ALA A 604 0.52 -13.85 -13.94
CA ALA A 604 -0.27 -14.70 -13.04
C ALA A 604 0.53 -15.91 -12.56
N VAL A 605 1.21 -16.62 -13.46
CA VAL A 605 2.03 -17.80 -13.11
C VAL A 605 3.17 -17.40 -12.18
N TRP A 606 3.84 -16.28 -12.44
CA TRP A 606 4.91 -15.78 -11.57
C TRP A 606 4.42 -15.52 -10.14
N LEU A 607 3.30 -14.79 -10.00
CA LEU A 607 2.71 -14.50 -8.70
C LEU A 607 2.29 -15.78 -7.98
N LEU A 608 1.64 -16.72 -8.69
CA LEU A 608 1.22 -17.99 -8.11
C LEU A 608 2.40 -18.83 -7.61
N ILE A 609 3.51 -18.86 -8.37
CA ILE A 609 4.74 -19.51 -7.92
C ILE A 609 5.24 -18.87 -6.64
N CYS A 610 5.35 -17.53 -6.59
CA CYS A 610 5.84 -16.82 -5.41
C CYS A 610 4.94 -17.06 -4.19
N THR A 611 3.62 -16.85 -4.34
CA THR A 611 2.66 -16.94 -3.23
C THR A 611 2.51 -18.36 -2.71
N THR A 612 2.42 -19.35 -3.61
CA THR A 612 2.27 -20.76 -3.20
C THR A 612 3.54 -21.27 -2.53
N TRP A 613 4.72 -20.90 -3.04
CA TRP A 613 5.98 -21.27 -2.40
C TRP A 613 6.12 -20.63 -1.01
N ALA A 614 5.81 -19.35 -0.88
CA ALA A 614 5.91 -18.65 0.41
C ALA A 614 4.94 -19.21 1.44
N LEU A 615 3.71 -19.50 1.02
CA LEU A 615 2.73 -20.15 1.90
C LEU A 615 3.15 -21.56 2.27
N GLY A 616 3.70 -22.35 1.34
CA GLY A 616 4.25 -23.65 1.66
C GLY A 616 5.32 -23.57 2.74
N LEU A 617 6.25 -22.62 2.61
CA LEU A 617 7.28 -22.36 3.63
C LEU A 617 6.69 -21.88 4.96
N LYS A 618 5.75 -20.91 4.95
CA LYS A 618 5.16 -20.38 6.17
C LYS A 618 4.21 -21.36 6.85
N LEU A 619 3.58 -22.28 6.13
CA LEU A 619 2.73 -23.29 6.74
C LEU A 619 3.56 -24.44 7.31
N PHE A 620 4.47 -25.01 6.51
CA PHE A 620 5.01 -26.34 6.77
C PHE A 620 6.50 -26.38 7.11
N SER A 621 7.23 -25.25 7.05
CA SER A 621 8.65 -25.28 7.38
C SER A 621 8.87 -25.58 8.86
N THR A 622 9.73 -26.57 9.13
CA THR A 622 10.23 -26.91 10.47
C THR A 622 11.53 -26.18 10.80
N ASN A 623 12.07 -25.37 9.88
CA ASN A 623 13.26 -24.58 10.14
C ASN A 623 12.92 -23.46 11.16
N PRO A 624 13.59 -23.42 12.33
CA PRO A 624 13.35 -22.37 13.32
C PRO A 624 13.55 -20.95 12.77
N GLN A 625 14.45 -20.78 11.79
CA GLN A 625 14.71 -19.49 11.17
C GLN A 625 13.58 -19.00 10.27
N MET A 626 12.75 -19.90 9.75
CA MET A 626 11.64 -19.54 8.84
C MET A 626 10.37 -19.14 9.60
N GLU A 627 10.30 -19.48 10.89
CA GLU A 627 9.14 -19.22 11.77
C GLU A 627 7.84 -19.67 11.10
N GLY A 628 7.77 -20.95 10.70
CA GLY A 628 6.55 -21.54 10.16
C GLY A 628 5.42 -21.52 11.18
N PHE A 629 4.19 -21.22 10.77
CA PHE A 629 3.04 -21.04 11.66
C PHE A 629 2.77 -22.27 12.52
N PHE A 630 2.73 -23.47 11.93
CA PHE A 630 2.53 -24.70 12.70
C PHE A 630 3.72 -25.02 13.61
N PHE A 631 4.95 -24.77 13.13
CA PHE A 631 6.15 -24.95 13.93
C PHE A 631 6.15 -24.05 15.17
N MET A 632 5.89 -22.76 14.99
CA MET A 632 5.83 -21.79 16.08
C MET A 632 4.70 -22.13 17.06
N ALA A 633 3.51 -22.46 16.57
CA ALA A 633 2.41 -22.85 17.44
C ALA A 633 2.77 -24.08 18.31
N ASN A 634 3.41 -25.09 17.73
CA ASN A 634 3.84 -26.28 18.47
C ASN A 634 4.96 -25.95 19.47
N GLN A 635 5.97 -25.18 19.06
CA GLN A 635 7.09 -24.81 19.93
C GLN A 635 6.62 -24.03 21.17
N TYR A 636 5.70 -23.07 21.01
CA TYR A 636 5.16 -22.32 22.14
C TYR A 636 4.26 -23.17 23.03
N LYS A 637 3.47 -24.10 22.46
CA LYS A 637 2.71 -25.10 23.23
C LYS A 637 3.61 -26.00 24.06
N GLU A 638 4.69 -26.51 23.48
CA GLU A 638 5.66 -27.35 24.19
C GLU A 638 6.33 -26.56 25.32
N LYS A 639 6.72 -25.31 25.09
CA LYS A 639 7.29 -24.47 26.16
C LYS A 639 6.30 -24.21 27.31
N ILE A 640 5.01 -24.08 27.02
CA ILE A 640 3.96 -23.96 28.05
C ILE A 640 3.81 -25.30 28.80
N ALA A 641 3.76 -26.42 28.07
CA ALA A 641 3.55 -27.75 28.64
C ALA A 641 4.73 -28.27 29.47
N ASN A 642 5.96 -27.95 29.05
CA ASN A 642 7.18 -28.42 29.70
C ASN A 642 7.45 -27.77 31.06
N GLY A 643 6.71 -26.71 31.44
CA GLY A 643 6.72 -26.13 32.78
C GLY A 643 8.08 -25.61 33.25
N GLY A 644 8.31 -24.30 33.14
CA GLY A 644 9.42 -23.59 33.81
C GLY A 644 8.90 -22.52 34.78
N GLU A 645 9.80 -21.71 35.35
CA GLU A 645 9.44 -20.49 36.10
C GLU A 645 8.87 -19.41 35.16
N LEU A 646 7.76 -19.71 34.48
CA LEU A 646 7.04 -18.78 33.62
C LEU A 646 5.96 -18.08 34.44
N THR A 647 5.98 -16.75 34.42
CA THR A 647 4.93 -15.92 35.01
C THR A 647 3.59 -16.11 34.29
N ALA A 648 2.48 -15.81 34.97
CA ALA A 648 1.15 -15.86 34.36
C ALA A 648 1.04 -14.99 33.09
N GLN A 649 1.72 -13.84 33.07
CA GLN A 649 1.76 -12.95 31.91
C GLN A 649 2.52 -13.57 30.73
N GLN A 650 3.64 -14.25 30.99
CA GLN A 650 4.38 -14.97 29.95
C GLN A 650 3.53 -16.09 29.35
N ILE A 651 2.83 -16.86 30.18
CA ILE A 651 1.92 -17.91 29.71
C ILE A 651 0.78 -17.31 28.85
N ALA A 652 0.18 -16.20 29.27
CA ALA A 652 -0.85 -15.52 28.49
C ALA A 652 -0.33 -15.04 27.13
N ASN A 653 0.85 -14.41 27.10
CA ASN A 653 1.51 -13.96 25.87
C ASN A 653 1.83 -15.14 24.93
N MET A 654 2.30 -16.25 25.47
CA MET A 654 2.62 -17.44 24.69
C MET A 654 1.36 -18.10 24.11
N ASN A 655 0.27 -18.17 24.88
CA ASN A 655 -1.03 -18.63 24.37
C ASN A 655 -1.55 -17.74 23.25
N HIS A 656 -1.39 -16.42 23.38
CA HIS A 656 -1.75 -15.47 22.33
C HIS A 656 -0.98 -15.72 21.03
N ILE A 657 0.35 -15.93 21.13
CA ILE A 657 1.21 -16.31 19.98
C ILE A 657 0.72 -17.61 19.33
N VAL A 658 0.34 -18.62 20.12
CA VAL A 658 -0.18 -19.89 19.61
C VAL A 658 -1.47 -19.69 18.81
N VAL A 659 -2.42 -18.93 19.34
CA VAL A 659 -3.70 -18.64 18.67
C VAL A 659 -3.46 -17.89 17.36
N ASN A 660 -2.63 -16.84 17.38
CA ASN A 660 -2.30 -16.06 16.19
C ASN A 660 -1.70 -16.94 15.08
N ASN A 661 -0.79 -17.85 15.42
CA ASN A 661 -0.17 -18.74 14.44
C ASN A 661 -1.18 -19.72 13.82
N TYR A 662 -2.09 -20.30 14.61
CA TYR A 662 -3.15 -21.14 14.03
C TYR A 662 -4.12 -20.35 13.16
N THR A 663 -4.49 -19.13 13.57
CA THR A 663 -5.33 -18.24 12.75
C THR A 663 -4.64 -17.90 11.43
N ASN A 664 -3.36 -17.55 11.46
CA ASN A 664 -2.58 -17.28 10.24
C ASN A 664 -2.47 -18.50 9.33
N ALA A 665 -2.29 -19.70 9.90
CA ALA A 665 -2.27 -20.95 9.14
C ALA A 665 -3.64 -21.25 8.50
N GLY A 666 -4.73 -21.10 9.25
CA GLY A 666 -6.10 -21.30 8.75
C GLY A 666 -6.45 -20.35 7.60
N LEU A 667 -6.15 -19.05 7.77
CA LEU A 667 -6.35 -18.04 6.73
C LEU A 667 -5.52 -18.34 5.47
N SER A 668 -4.26 -18.75 5.65
CA SER A 668 -3.36 -19.13 4.56
C SER A 668 -3.90 -20.29 3.72
N ILE A 669 -4.38 -21.36 4.38
CA ILE A 669 -4.99 -22.50 3.72
C ILE A 669 -6.27 -22.08 2.97
N LEU A 670 -7.10 -21.27 3.61
CA LEU A 670 -8.32 -20.75 3.01
C LEU A 670 -8.04 -19.96 1.73
N PHE A 671 -7.02 -19.09 1.73
CA PHE A 671 -6.65 -18.33 0.52
C PHE A 671 -6.15 -19.22 -0.60
N LEU A 672 -5.37 -20.27 -0.31
CA LEU A 672 -4.97 -21.26 -1.31
C LEU A 672 -6.20 -21.92 -1.93
N VAL A 673 -7.16 -22.35 -1.11
CA VAL A 673 -8.40 -22.96 -1.59
C VAL A 673 -9.16 -22.00 -2.50
N VAL A 674 -9.32 -20.73 -2.10
CA VAL A 674 -9.99 -19.70 -2.91
C VAL A 674 -9.30 -19.55 -4.27
N VAL A 675 -8.00 -19.26 -4.29
CA VAL A 675 -7.28 -18.95 -5.53
C VAL A 675 -7.26 -20.15 -6.48
N TYR A 676 -6.92 -21.33 -5.97
CA TYR A 676 -6.86 -22.54 -6.81
C TYR A 676 -8.25 -22.97 -7.28
N SER A 677 -9.31 -22.69 -6.52
CA SER A 677 -10.68 -22.85 -7.02
C SER A 677 -10.95 -21.93 -8.21
N ILE A 678 -10.59 -20.64 -8.12
CA ILE A 678 -10.78 -19.71 -9.25
C ILE A 678 -9.97 -20.14 -10.47
N ILE A 679 -8.73 -20.61 -10.30
CA ILE A 679 -7.91 -21.15 -11.39
C ILE A 679 -8.60 -22.36 -12.04
N PHE A 680 -9.06 -23.30 -11.23
CA PHE A 680 -9.75 -24.50 -11.71
C PHE A 680 -11.00 -24.14 -12.53
N TYR A 681 -11.86 -23.26 -12.02
CA TYR A 681 -13.04 -22.79 -12.76
C TYR A 681 -12.67 -21.96 -13.98
N GLY A 682 -11.61 -21.15 -13.91
CA GLY A 682 -11.08 -20.40 -15.04
C GLY A 682 -10.64 -21.32 -16.18
N PHE A 683 -9.93 -22.41 -15.87
CA PHE A 683 -9.55 -23.42 -16.86
C PHE A 683 -10.76 -24.13 -17.47
N ARG A 684 -11.78 -24.50 -16.67
CA ARG A 684 -13.02 -25.09 -17.20
C ARG A 684 -13.77 -24.11 -18.10
N THR A 685 -13.84 -22.84 -17.74
CA THR A 685 -14.44 -21.79 -18.57
C THR A 685 -13.67 -21.60 -19.87
N TRP A 686 -12.33 -21.65 -19.82
CA TRP A 686 -11.50 -21.62 -21.01
C TRP A 686 -11.81 -22.78 -21.95
N GLN A 687 -11.85 -24.02 -21.46
CA GLN A 687 -12.17 -25.19 -22.27
C GLN A 687 -13.54 -25.05 -22.98
N LYS A 688 -14.55 -24.56 -22.25
CA LYS A 688 -15.89 -24.31 -22.82
C LYS A 688 -15.88 -23.21 -23.87
N ALA A 689 -15.20 -22.09 -23.60
CA ALA A 689 -15.14 -20.96 -24.51
C ALA A 689 -14.42 -21.29 -25.82
N ARG A 690 -13.42 -22.20 -25.80
CA ARG A 690 -12.75 -22.68 -27.02
C ARG A 690 -13.65 -23.48 -27.95
N ALA A 691 -14.72 -24.08 -27.42
CA ALA A 691 -15.67 -24.87 -28.21
C ALA A 691 -16.77 -24.00 -28.87
N ILE A 692 -16.79 -22.69 -28.60
CA ILE A 692 -17.78 -21.75 -29.15
C ILE A 692 -17.13 -20.97 -30.30
N ASP A 693 -17.75 -21.05 -31.48
CA ASP A 693 -17.38 -20.25 -32.64
C ASP A 693 -17.90 -18.82 -32.46
N GLY A 694 -17.10 -17.97 -31.80
CA GLY A 694 -17.39 -16.56 -31.61
C GLY A 694 -17.12 -16.03 -30.21
N ARG A 695 -17.45 -14.76 -29.99
CA ARG A 695 -17.31 -14.11 -28.68
C ARG A 695 -18.37 -14.64 -27.71
N SER A 696 -17.94 -14.98 -26.50
CA SER A 696 -18.82 -15.47 -25.42
C SER A 696 -18.71 -14.65 -24.13
N ASP A 697 -17.92 -13.56 -24.16
CA ASP A 697 -17.76 -12.63 -23.05
C ASP A 697 -19.05 -11.83 -22.79
N LYS A 698 -19.30 -11.45 -21.53
CA LYS A 698 -20.53 -10.78 -21.13
C LYS A 698 -20.40 -9.25 -21.11
N GLU A 699 -19.80 -8.67 -22.14
CA GLU A 699 -19.78 -7.21 -22.29
C GLU A 699 -21.20 -6.64 -22.39
N THR A 700 -21.40 -5.48 -21.77
CA THR A 700 -22.60 -4.67 -21.95
C THR A 700 -22.80 -4.27 -23.41
N PRO A 701 -24.05 -4.10 -23.87
CA PRO A 701 -24.33 -3.62 -25.22
C PRO A 701 -23.60 -2.32 -25.55
N TYR A 702 -23.22 -2.14 -26.81
CA TYR A 702 -22.60 -0.90 -27.24
C TYR A 702 -23.61 0.24 -27.20
N VAL A 703 -23.27 1.31 -26.48
CA VAL A 703 -23.99 2.58 -26.48
C VAL A 703 -23.03 3.66 -26.98
N PRO A 704 -23.37 4.45 -28.02
CA PRO A 704 -22.48 5.49 -28.51
C PRO A 704 -22.35 6.63 -27.49
N VAL A 705 -21.19 7.28 -27.49
CA VAL A 705 -20.99 8.54 -26.76
C VAL A 705 -22.00 9.59 -27.25
N PRO A 706 -22.62 10.41 -26.37
CA PRO A 706 -23.56 11.45 -26.79
C PRO A 706 -22.96 12.43 -27.81
N GLU A 707 -23.76 12.87 -28.80
CA GLU A 707 -23.31 13.77 -29.88
C GLU A 707 -22.71 15.10 -29.37
N GLY A 708 -23.20 15.60 -28.22
CA GLY A 708 -22.66 16.79 -27.56
C GLY A 708 -21.37 16.57 -26.75
N GLY A 709 -20.78 15.37 -26.82
CA GLY A 709 -19.65 14.95 -25.99
C GLY A 709 -20.03 14.64 -24.55
N VAL A 710 -19.06 14.15 -23.78
CA VAL A 710 -19.26 13.85 -22.35
C VAL A 710 -19.02 15.11 -21.53
N LYS A 711 -20.07 15.64 -20.89
CA LYS A 711 -19.91 16.67 -19.86
C LYS A 711 -19.24 16.03 -18.65
N THR A 712 -18.02 16.45 -18.34
CA THR A 712 -17.30 15.98 -17.16
C THR A 712 -17.54 16.92 -15.98
N SER A 713 -17.59 16.37 -14.77
CA SER A 713 -17.43 17.15 -13.55
C SER A 713 -15.99 17.70 -13.55
N SER A 714 -15.84 18.89 -14.11
CA SER A 714 -14.64 19.74 -13.99
C SER A 714 -14.85 20.85 -12.95
N HIS A 715 -16.05 20.89 -12.35
CA HIS A 715 -16.52 21.93 -11.44
C HIS A 715 -16.68 21.45 -9.98
N HIS A 716 -16.02 20.35 -9.60
CA HIS A 716 -15.93 19.93 -8.20
C HIS A 716 -14.58 20.29 -7.62
#